data_AF-A0A957TSP2-F1
#
_entry.id   AF-A0A957TSP2-F1
#
_cell.length_a   1.000
_cell.length_b   1.000
_cell.length_c   1.000
_cell.angle_alpha   90.00
_cell.angle_beta   90.00
_cell.angle_gamma   90.00
#
_symmetry.space_group_name_H-M   'P 1'
#
loop_
_entity.id
_entity.type
_entity.pdbx_description
1 polymer ?
#
loop_
_entity_poly.entity_id
_entity_poly.type
_entity_poly.pdbx_seq_one_letter_code
_entity_poly.pdbx_strand_id
1 'polypeptide(L)'
;MAAKEAVGAWHRVPTRLTSSIMGVGYWTYVLNVILTVWAGRHVTKRPLGYLTKFALVSALALFVGTVQGVIQVLPASADWIHYAGKFGQYVDPISHAHINLVTGMMVSLAGFFVYFSQKLGGKPVEKRWANWLFWVLVPGSLLFYLTFLLLGLVLGNAVNGYGGLHLPWLVPLFGQRRELLLAVSGTAMLTGFWLYFVTLWRTLNLRTLVDRARLGEPAAFWLASTVALVIGTTHGLLQVIPATSLYLTTPEELPNIHAQLNMVGGVLLALIGLVYLLLPELVGQTVDRRLARLSLAGISSGIAGYYVVTVAAGLARYGYMRQGLDTVQSAAQLGWEAPLLLTVTSLPMLIGYGAFALAVFRATESYRRAMVAEWRLAPARFSGPMPARLQRIPVFQVLGMEFIGGCVGWPGLGWLYAGQALPGVALLLLGPAIAWALLPMLFSPFTETVLSQWGWVVLLVWLPASSLLSVTLLGIFLRNSRHAAAGSMNGKLQRADFSPPPSLPQPGGGTDVLPTRHLLPPQTGEGWGGVRITAPVQQTLSSIKPRRTRIPRATLLGVLLLLAALVSIPLTPLFMGIPDTVTAQSLMQTLPERADGAYLALANGEDEGLMKLLPWSFALDEFPDSAPLLNPEHLRGIRIRQKGLDEAERYQLFQMETAKPVPLTAQVLSFQRELLLKPTIPLQPGNYLISMPTGGMFAGR
;
A
#
# COMPACT_ATOMS: atom_id res chain seq x y z
N MET A 1 9.33 2.19 19.60
CA MET A 1 8.40 3.10 20.31
C MET A 1 9.05 4.47 20.46
N ALA A 2 10.23 4.58 21.08
CA ALA A 2 11.00 5.83 21.19
C ALA A 2 11.10 6.67 19.91
N ALA A 3 11.35 6.06 18.74
CA ALA A 3 11.37 6.80 17.48
C ALA A 3 9.98 7.37 17.09
N LYS A 4 8.88 6.64 17.32
CA LYS A 4 7.52 7.15 17.02
C LYS A 4 7.10 8.26 17.98
N GLU A 5 7.51 8.16 19.24
CA GLU A 5 7.31 9.19 20.26
C GLU A 5 8.14 10.44 19.97
N ALA A 6 9.42 10.28 19.62
CA ALA A 6 10.31 11.38 19.25
C ALA A 6 9.84 12.14 18.00
N VAL A 7 9.21 11.46 17.04
CA VAL A 7 8.58 12.11 15.88
C VAL A 7 7.16 12.64 16.23
N GLY A 8 6.58 12.24 17.35
CA GLY A 8 5.24 12.69 17.77
C GLY A 8 4.16 12.45 16.71
N ALA A 9 3.18 13.35 16.60
CA ALA A 9 2.12 13.23 15.61
C ALA A 9 2.63 13.28 14.15
N TRP A 10 3.84 13.77 13.90
CA TRP A 10 4.40 13.91 12.54
C TRP A 10 4.61 12.58 11.84
N HIS A 11 4.82 11.47 12.55
CA HIS A 11 5.00 10.17 11.89
C HIS A 11 3.73 9.73 11.16
N ARG A 12 2.56 10.24 11.59
CA ARG A 12 1.26 9.88 11.00
C ARG A 12 0.98 10.64 9.71
N VAL A 13 1.53 11.84 9.52
CA VAL A 13 1.17 12.70 8.38
C VAL A 13 1.70 12.17 7.05
N PRO A 14 3.00 11.85 6.88
CA PRO A 14 3.48 11.23 5.65
C PRO A 14 2.76 9.91 5.38
N THR A 15 2.50 9.09 6.39
CA THR A 15 1.78 7.82 6.25
C THR A 15 0.34 8.02 5.80
N ARG A 16 -0.40 8.98 6.38
CA ARG A 16 -1.77 9.32 5.95
C ARG A 16 -1.81 9.89 4.55
N LEU A 17 -0.88 10.78 4.21
CA LEU A 17 -0.81 11.37 2.86
C LEU A 17 -0.49 10.30 1.80
N THR A 18 0.55 9.51 2.03
CA THR A 18 0.95 8.43 1.11
C THR A 18 -0.12 7.35 0.98
N SER A 19 -0.75 6.93 2.07
CA SER A 19 -1.88 5.99 2.03
C SER A 19 -3.09 6.56 1.29
N SER A 20 -3.39 7.86 1.47
CA SER A 20 -4.49 8.52 0.75
C SER A 20 -4.22 8.58 -0.76
N ILE A 21 -3.03 9.02 -1.17
CA ILE A 21 -2.63 9.07 -2.59
C ILE A 21 -2.68 7.66 -3.20
N MET A 22 -2.15 6.67 -2.47
CA MET A 22 -2.18 5.28 -2.88
C MET A 22 -3.61 4.76 -3.02
N GLY A 23 -4.50 5.08 -2.07
CA GLY A 23 -5.92 4.71 -2.10
C GLY A 23 -6.65 5.27 -3.32
N VAL A 24 -6.48 6.57 -3.63
CA VAL A 24 -7.05 7.19 -4.83
C VAL A 24 -6.56 6.50 -6.11
N GLY A 25 -5.25 6.19 -6.17
CA GLY A 25 -4.65 5.47 -7.29
C GLY A 25 -5.29 4.09 -7.49
N TYR A 26 -5.42 3.32 -6.41
CA TYR A 26 -6.07 2.00 -6.46
C TYR A 26 -7.53 2.09 -6.88
N TRP A 27 -8.31 3.03 -6.33
CA TRP A 27 -9.73 3.13 -6.65
C TRP A 27 -9.97 3.55 -8.10
N THR A 28 -9.13 4.45 -8.62
CA THR A 28 -9.14 4.83 -10.03
C THR A 28 -8.81 3.63 -10.91
N TYR A 29 -7.80 2.83 -10.55
CA TYR A 29 -7.45 1.59 -11.24
C TYR A 29 -8.62 0.60 -11.24
N VAL A 30 -9.25 0.36 -10.08
CA VAL A 30 -10.38 -0.56 -9.93
C VAL A 30 -11.55 -0.12 -10.78
N LEU A 31 -11.93 1.15 -10.71
CA LEU A 31 -13.00 1.71 -11.51
C LEU A 31 -12.70 1.53 -13.01
N ASN A 32 -11.47 1.81 -13.44
CA ASN A 32 -11.06 1.63 -14.82
C ASN A 32 -11.18 0.17 -15.27
N VAL A 33 -10.78 -0.80 -14.43
CA VAL A 33 -10.95 -2.22 -14.73
C VAL A 33 -12.44 -2.56 -14.85
N ILE A 34 -13.28 -2.18 -13.89
CA ILE A 34 -14.73 -2.45 -13.90
C ILE A 34 -15.38 -1.87 -15.17
N LEU A 35 -15.10 -0.61 -15.49
CA LEU A 35 -15.63 0.06 -16.67
C LEU A 35 -15.13 -0.59 -17.96
N THR A 36 -13.87 -1.02 -18.01
CA THR A 36 -13.29 -1.72 -19.15
C THR A 36 -13.95 -3.08 -19.36
N VAL A 37 -14.12 -3.86 -18.29
CA VAL A 37 -14.84 -5.15 -18.32
C VAL A 37 -16.28 -4.95 -18.77
N TRP A 38 -16.96 -3.96 -18.22
CA TRP A 38 -18.33 -3.62 -18.57
C TRP A 38 -18.46 -3.18 -20.02
N ALA A 39 -17.60 -2.29 -20.52
CA ALA A 39 -17.59 -1.88 -21.93
C ALA A 39 -17.28 -3.06 -22.85
N GLY A 40 -16.36 -3.94 -22.42
CA GLY A 40 -16.01 -5.18 -23.09
C GLY A 40 -17.21 -6.10 -23.34
N ARG A 41 -18.32 -5.96 -22.57
CA ARG A 41 -19.56 -6.72 -22.77
C ARG A 41 -20.24 -6.47 -24.13
N HIS A 42 -19.85 -5.42 -24.85
CA HIS A 42 -20.36 -5.11 -26.18
C HIS A 42 -19.47 -5.64 -27.33
N VAL A 43 -18.31 -6.23 -27.01
CA VAL A 43 -17.42 -6.83 -28.02
C VAL A 43 -17.96 -8.22 -28.40
N THR A 44 -18.17 -8.48 -29.69
CA THR A 44 -18.74 -9.75 -30.19
C THR A 44 -17.75 -10.92 -30.12
N LYS A 45 -16.50 -10.71 -30.53
CA LYS A 45 -15.44 -11.74 -30.51
C LYS A 45 -14.50 -11.53 -29.32
N ARG A 46 -14.49 -12.47 -28.37
CA ARG A 46 -13.64 -12.41 -27.15
C ARG A 46 -12.82 -13.69 -26.98
N PRO A 47 -11.77 -13.92 -27.80
CA PRO A 47 -10.94 -15.11 -27.67
C PRO A 47 -10.32 -15.25 -26.27
N LEU A 48 -10.06 -14.13 -25.59
CA LEU A 48 -9.51 -14.06 -24.24
C LEU A 48 -10.52 -13.64 -23.17
N GLY A 49 -11.82 -13.70 -23.47
CA GLY A 49 -12.87 -13.24 -22.56
C GLY A 49 -12.88 -13.97 -21.21
N TYR A 50 -12.35 -15.19 -21.16
CA TYR A 50 -12.24 -15.98 -19.93
C TYR A 50 -11.18 -15.45 -18.95
N LEU A 51 -10.29 -14.55 -19.37
CA LEU A 51 -9.31 -13.89 -18.48
C LEU A 51 -9.88 -12.68 -17.75
N THR A 52 -10.97 -12.11 -18.27
CA THR A 52 -11.64 -10.93 -17.70
C THR A 52 -12.01 -11.11 -16.23
N LYS A 53 -12.40 -12.33 -15.84
CA LYS A 53 -12.72 -12.66 -14.44
C LYS A 53 -11.52 -12.57 -13.50
N PHE A 54 -10.30 -12.90 -13.97
CA PHE A 54 -9.09 -12.75 -13.16
C PHE A 54 -8.82 -11.27 -12.88
N ALA A 55 -8.88 -10.43 -13.92
CA ALA A 55 -8.70 -8.99 -13.76
C ALA A 55 -9.77 -8.36 -12.86
N LEU A 56 -11.04 -8.75 -13.04
CA LEU A 56 -12.14 -8.23 -12.25
C LEU A 56 -12.03 -8.61 -10.77
N VAL A 57 -11.79 -9.91 -10.47
CA VAL A 57 -11.64 -10.36 -9.08
C VAL A 57 -10.40 -9.73 -8.43
N SER A 58 -9.29 -9.65 -9.15
CA SER A 58 -8.07 -8.98 -8.65
C SER A 58 -8.35 -7.52 -8.26
N ALA A 59 -8.99 -6.76 -9.16
CA ALA A 59 -9.34 -5.37 -8.89
C ALA A 59 -10.31 -5.23 -7.71
N LEU A 60 -11.36 -6.07 -7.64
CA LEU A 60 -12.31 -6.04 -6.52
C LEU A 60 -11.64 -6.42 -5.19
N ALA A 61 -10.72 -7.36 -5.18
CA ALA A 61 -9.98 -7.72 -3.98
C ALA A 61 -9.06 -6.58 -3.51
N LEU A 62 -8.36 -5.91 -4.43
CA LEU A 62 -7.59 -4.69 -4.09
C LEU A 62 -8.49 -3.56 -3.59
N PHE A 63 -9.70 -3.42 -4.12
CA PHE A 63 -10.68 -2.47 -3.60
C PHE A 63 -11.09 -2.81 -2.17
N VAL A 64 -11.49 -4.06 -1.90
CA VAL A 64 -11.86 -4.51 -0.56
C VAL A 64 -10.70 -4.32 0.41
N GLY A 65 -9.48 -4.69 0.03
CA GLY A 65 -8.31 -4.51 0.87
C GLY A 65 -7.99 -3.04 1.14
N THR A 66 -8.09 -2.15 0.15
CA THR A 66 -7.87 -0.71 0.39
C THR A 66 -8.96 -0.08 1.26
N VAL A 67 -10.23 -0.45 1.09
CA VAL A 67 -11.33 -0.02 1.98
C VAL A 67 -11.07 -0.50 3.40
N GLN A 68 -10.70 -1.78 3.57
CA GLN A 68 -10.33 -2.34 4.85
C GLN A 68 -9.13 -1.59 5.46
N GLY A 69 -8.08 -1.31 4.69
CA GLY A 69 -6.93 -0.54 5.14
C GLY A 69 -7.28 0.87 5.60
N VAL A 70 -8.19 1.57 4.91
CA VAL A 70 -8.71 2.88 5.34
C VAL A 70 -9.46 2.75 6.67
N ILE A 71 -10.34 1.76 6.81
CA ILE A 71 -11.09 1.52 8.04
C ILE A 71 -10.12 1.26 9.20
N GLN A 72 -9.07 0.47 8.99
CA GLN A 72 -8.10 0.08 10.01
C GLN A 72 -7.26 1.24 10.53
N VAL A 73 -7.00 2.28 9.73
CA VAL A 73 -6.22 3.45 10.15
C VAL A 73 -7.06 4.55 10.81
N LEU A 74 -8.40 4.42 10.81
CA LEU A 74 -9.26 5.32 11.57
C LEU A 74 -8.99 5.14 13.07
N PRO A 75 -8.91 6.22 13.87
CA PRO A 75 -8.52 6.15 15.28
C PRO A 75 -9.28 5.09 16.08
N ALA A 76 -10.62 5.12 16.04
CA ALA A 76 -11.46 4.17 16.76
C ALA A 76 -11.22 2.70 16.35
N SER A 77 -11.00 2.45 15.06
CA SER A 77 -10.71 1.10 14.57
C SER A 77 -9.31 0.65 14.95
N ALA A 78 -8.31 1.53 14.84
CA ALA A 78 -6.93 1.23 15.19
C ALA A 78 -6.80 0.88 16.67
N ASP A 79 -7.47 1.65 17.53
CA ASP A 79 -7.54 1.43 18.97
C ASP A 79 -8.27 0.11 19.27
N TRP A 80 -9.42 -0.15 18.63
CA TRP A 80 -10.14 -1.41 18.79
C TRP A 80 -9.30 -2.63 18.37
N ILE A 81 -8.64 -2.57 17.21
CA ILE A 81 -7.74 -3.63 16.71
C ILE A 81 -6.62 -3.87 17.71
N HIS A 82 -6.03 -2.79 18.23
CA HIS A 82 -4.97 -2.89 19.23
C HIS A 82 -5.47 -3.59 20.50
N TYR A 83 -6.63 -3.18 21.03
CA TYR A 83 -7.20 -3.76 22.25
C TYR A 83 -7.68 -5.20 22.08
N ALA A 84 -8.10 -5.58 20.86
CA ALA A 84 -8.49 -6.95 20.51
C ALA A 84 -7.31 -7.93 20.51
N GLY A 85 -6.06 -7.44 20.68
CA GLY A 85 -4.86 -8.24 20.81
C GLY A 85 -4.66 -9.19 19.64
N LYS A 86 -4.54 -10.49 19.92
CA LYS A 86 -4.36 -11.53 18.89
C LYS A 86 -5.50 -11.56 17.87
N PHE A 87 -6.74 -11.27 18.27
CA PHE A 87 -7.88 -11.27 17.35
C PHE A 87 -7.91 -10.02 16.48
N GLY A 88 -7.37 -8.90 17.00
CA GLY A 88 -7.01 -7.74 16.20
C GLY A 88 -6.05 -8.11 15.07
N GLN A 89 -5.04 -8.94 15.34
CA GLN A 89 -4.07 -9.41 14.32
C GLN A 89 -4.72 -10.17 13.16
N TYR A 90 -5.83 -10.88 13.42
CA TYR A 90 -6.59 -11.55 12.36
C TYR A 90 -7.26 -10.56 11.41
N VAL A 91 -7.68 -9.39 11.92
CA VAL A 91 -8.18 -8.29 11.10
C VAL A 91 -7.02 -7.55 10.43
N ASP A 92 -6.04 -7.05 11.20
CA ASP A 92 -4.86 -6.35 10.71
C ASP A 92 -3.57 -6.85 11.40
N PRO A 93 -2.57 -7.36 10.66
CA PRO A 93 -2.40 -7.28 9.21
C PRO A 93 -2.89 -8.49 8.42
N ILE A 94 -3.34 -9.57 9.06
CA ILE A 94 -3.43 -10.88 8.39
C ILE A 94 -4.51 -10.90 7.31
N SER A 95 -5.79 -10.67 7.63
CA SER A 95 -6.85 -10.72 6.61
C SER A 95 -6.63 -9.65 5.51
N HIS A 96 -6.21 -8.45 5.89
CA HIS A 96 -5.90 -7.35 4.98
C HIS A 96 -4.79 -7.73 3.97
N ALA A 97 -3.71 -8.35 4.44
CA ALA A 97 -2.66 -8.87 3.58
C ALA A 97 -3.19 -9.95 2.62
N HIS A 98 -4.04 -10.86 3.09
CA HIS A 98 -4.55 -11.96 2.26
C HIS A 98 -5.47 -11.47 1.13
N ILE A 99 -6.39 -10.54 1.39
CA ILE A 99 -7.26 -10.02 0.33
C ILE A 99 -6.46 -9.25 -0.73
N ASN A 100 -5.47 -8.44 -0.33
CA ASN A 100 -4.66 -7.68 -1.28
C ASN A 100 -3.66 -8.55 -2.05
N LEU A 101 -2.91 -9.39 -1.33
CA LEU A 101 -1.77 -10.11 -1.89
C LEU A 101 -2.18 -11.46 -2.48
N VAL A 102 -2.98 -12.24 -1.78
CA VAL A 102 -3.40 -13.55 -2.28
C VAL A 102 -4.55 -13.37 -3.27
N THR A 103 -5.68 -12.78 -2.86
CA THR A 103 -6.83 -12.68 -3.78
C THR A 103 -6.60 -11.62 -4.86
N GLY A 104 -6.02 -10.47 -4.54
CA GLY A 104 -5.67 -9.46 -5.53
C GLY A 104 -4.50 -9.90 -6.42
N MET A 105 -3.30 -9.91 -5.83
CA MET A 105 -2.06 -10.03 -6.57
C MET A 105 -1.83 -11.44 -7.17
N MET A 106 -2.05 -12.53 -6.43
CA MET A 106 -1.83 -13.89 -6.97
C MET A 106 -2.85 -14.27 -8.05
N VAL A 107 -4.11 -13.84 -7.93
CA VAL A 107 -5.09 -14.04 -9.01
C VAL A 107 -4.69 -13.23 -10.25
N SER A 108 -4.19 -12.01 -10.08
CA SER A 108 -3.62 -11.23 -11.20
C SER A 108 -2.44 -11.94 -11.85
N LEU A 109 -1.50 -12.44 -11.05
CA LEU A 109 -0.33 -13.19 -11.54
C LEU A 109 -0.73 -14.46 -12.27
N ALA A 110 -1.73 -15.20 -11.78
CA ALA A 110 -2.30 -16.35 -12.47
C ALA A 110 -2.89 -15.93 -13.83
N GLY A 111 -3.65 -14.82 -13.88
CA GLY A 111 -4.18 -14.27 -15.14
C GLY A 111 -3.08 -13.85 -16.12
N PHE A 112 -2.04 -13.16 -15.64
CA PHE A 112 -0.87 -12.79 -16.44
C PHE A 112 -0.11 -14.00 -16.94
N PHE A 113 0.11 -15.00 -16.09
CA PHE A 113 0.76 -16.23 -16.48
C PHE A 113 0.01 -16.93 -17.62
N VAL A 114 -1.30 -17.10 -17.49
CA VAL A 114 -2.14 -17.72 -18.53
C VAL A 114 -2.07 -16.93 -19.84
N TYR A 115 -2.05 -15.60 -19.78
CA TYR A 115 -1.96 -14.74 -20.96
C TYR A 115 -0.57 -14.77 -21.61
N PHE A 116 0.49 -14.69 -20.81
CA PHE A 116 1.87 -14.54 -21.28
C PHE A 116 2.61 -15.86 -21.44
N SER A 117 2.00 -17.01 -21.16
CA SER A 117 2.70 -18.29 -21.12
C SER A 117 3.45 -18.63 -22.42
N GLN A 118 2.87 -18.29 -23.58
CA GLN A 118 3.51 -18.49 -24.88
C GLN A 118 4.71 -17.55 -25.08
N LYS A 119 4.57 -16.28 -24.66
CA LYS A 119 5.68 -15.30 -24.74
C LYS A 119 6.81 -15.63 -23.78
N LEU A 120 6.51 -16.34 -22.69
CA LEU A 120 7.49 -16.93 -21.78
C LEU A 120 8.15 -18.20 -22.37
N GLY A 121 7.93 -18.55 -23.64
CA GLY A 121 8.50 -19.73 -24.27
C GLY A 121 7.88 -21.05 -23.78
N GLY A 122 6.65 -21.00 -23.23
CA GLY A 122 5.89 -22.15 -22.81
C GLY A 122 4.78 -22.52 -23.80
N LYS A 123 4.04 -23.59 -23.49
CA LYS A 123 2.82 -23.95 -24.23
C LYS A 123 1.67 -22.98 -23.87
N PRO A 124 0.71 -22.73 -24.79
CA PRO A 124 -0.51 -22.01 -24.40
C PRO A 124 -1.23 -22.76 -23.29
N VAL A 125 -1.65 -22.05 -22.23
CA VAL A 125 -2.48 -22.65 -21.20
C VAL A 125 -3.89 -22.83 -21.76
N GLU A 126 -4.38 -24.07 -21.73
CA GLU A 126 -5.74 -24.36 -22.20
C GLU A 126 -6.79 -23.64 -21.34
N LYS A 127 -7.86 -23.18 -21.98
CA LYS A 127 -9.00 -22.53 -21.31
C LYS A 127 -9.56 -23.35 -20.14
N ARG A 128 -9.56 -24.69 -20.25
CA ARG A 128 -9.98 -25.59 -19.17
C ARG A 128 -9.09 -25.40 -17.94
N TRP A 129 -7.77 -25.53 -18.07
CA TRP A 129 -6.82 -25.33 -16.96
C TRP A 129 -6.90 -23.94 -16.36
N ALA A 130 -7.03 -22.90 -17.19
CA ALA A 130 -7.24 -21.53 -16.70
C ALA A 130 -8.53 -21.39 -15.88
N ASN A 131 -9.62 -22.06 -16.29
CA ASN A 131 -10.87 -22.05 -15.55
C ASN A 131 -10.78 -22.81 -14.22
N TRP A 132 -10.15 -23.98 -14.21
CA TRP A 132 -9.90 -24.74 -12.99
C TRP A 132 -9.05 -23.93 -12.01
N LEU A 133 -7.95 -23.34 -12.50
CA LEU A 133 -7.09 -22.48 -11.70
C LEU A 133 -7.89 -21.34 -11.04
N PHE A 134 -8.72 -20.63 -11.81
CA PHE A 134 -9.57 -19.57 -11.27
C PHE A 134 -10.52 -20.08 -10.18
N TRP A 135 -11.28 -21.14 -10.46
CA TRP A 135 -12.37 -21.60 -9.61
C TRP A 135 -11.90 -22.34 -8.36
N VAL A 136 -10.64 -22.77 -8.29
CA VAL A 136 -10.04 -23.30 -7.06
C VAL A 136 -9.35 -22.18 -6.28
N LEU A 137 -8.55 -21.35 -6.95
CA LEU A 137 -7.76 -20.30 -6.30
C LEU A 137 -8.63 -19.20 -5.67
N VAL A 138 -9.63 -18.69 -6.39
CA VAL A 138 -10.43 -17.56 -5.93
C VAL A 138 -11.27 -17.93 -4.69
N PRO A 139 -12.12 -18.98 -4.71
CA PRO A 139 -12.90 -19.35 -3.54
C PRO A 139 -12.03 -19.76 -2.35
N GLY A 140 -10.92 -20.48 -2.58
CA GLY A 140 -9.98 -20.84 -1.52
C GLY A 140 -9.39 -19.60 -0.82
N SER A 141 -8.93 -18.62 -1.61
CA SER A 141 -8.38 -17.37 -1.05
C SER A 141 -9.44 -16.53 -0.31
N LEU A 142 -10.65 -16.42 -0.85
CA LEU A 142 -11.75 -15.70 -0.20
C LEU A 142 -12.21 -16.37 1.08
N LEU A 143 -12.31 -17.71 1.11
CA LEU A 143 -12.66 -18.47 2.29
C LEU A 143 -11.64 -18.25 3.42
N PHE A 144 -10.35 -18.21 3.08
CA PHE A 144 -9.28 -17.96 4.05
C PHE A 144 -9.32 -16.53 4.60
N TYR A 145 -9.46 -15.54 3.70
CA TYR A 145 -9.66 -14.14 4.06
C TYR A 145 -10.85 -13.95 5.01
N LEU A 146 -12.03 -14.48 4.64
CA LEU A 146 -13.25 -14.35 5.42
C LEU A 146 -13.15 -15.07 6.77
N THR A 147 -12.47 -16.23 6.83
CA THR A 147 -12.24 -16.94 8.10
C THR A 147 -11.47 -16.07 9.07
N PHE A 148 -10.34 -15.46 8.66
CA PHE A 148 -9.60 -14.56 9.53
C PHE A 148 -10.39 -13.32 9.92
N LEU A 149 -11.06 -12.68 8.97
CA LEU A 149 -11.85 -11.49 9.25
C LEU A 149 -12.97 -11.78 10.25
N LEU A 150 -13.74 -12.85 10.06
CA LEU A 150 -14.84 -13.22 10.94
C LEU A 150 -14.34 -13.67 12.32
N LEU A 151 -13.28 -14.48 12.40
CA LEU A 151 -12.67 -14.84 13.68
C LEU A 151 -12.18 -13.59 14.43
N GLY A 152 -11.52 -12.67 13.72
CA GLY A 152 -11.02 -11.42 14.30
C GLY A 152 -12.13 -10.51 14.81
N LEU A 153 -13.20 -10.30 14.02
CA LEU A 153 -14.31 -9.44 14.39
C LEU A 153 -15.16 -10.01 15.53
N VAL A 154 -15.46 -11.31 15.51
CA VAL A 154 -16.32 -11.96 16.53
C VAL A 154 -15.54 -12.19 17.83
N LEU A 155 -14.34 -12.79 17.77
CA LEU A 155 -13.55 -13.03 18.98
C LEU A 155 -12.93 -11.75 19.53
N GLY A 156 -12.63 -10.77 18.66
CA GLY A 156 -12.20 -9.44 19.09
C GLY A 156 -13.30 -8.69 19.83
N ASN A 157 -14.55 -8.75 19.37
CA ASN A 157 -15.70 -8.22 20.11
C ASN A 157 -15.84 -8.91 21.48
N ALA A 158 -15.74 -10.25 21.52
CA ALA A 158 -15.84 -11.00 22.78
C ALA A 158 -14.74 -10.64 23.80
N VAL A 159 -13.55 -10.25 23.34
CA VAL A 159 -12.44 -9.81 24.22
C VAL A 159 -12.57 -8.36 24.65
N ASN A 160 -13.03 -7.47 23.76
CA ASN A 160 -13.10 -6.04 24.04
C ASN A 160 -14.41 -5.61 24.70
N GLY A 161 -15.50 -6.37 24.52
CA GLY A 161 -16.85 -6.00 24.96
C GLY A 161 -17.53 -4.93 24.08
N TYR A 162 -16.84 -4.38 23.09
CA TYR A 162 -17.36 -3.38 22.15
C TYR A 162 -16.67 -3.50 20.78
N GLY A 163 -17.23 -2.84 19.76
CA GLY A 163 -16.75 -2.89 18.36
C GLY A 163 -16.85 -4.30 17.74
N GLY A 164 -16.36 -4.50 16.52
CA GLY A 164 -16.43 -5.82 15.86
C GLY A 164 -17.86 -6.31 15.57
N LEU A 165 -18.06 -7.64 15.52
CA LEU A 165 -19.37 -8.26 15.25
C LEU A 165 -19.93 -8.90 16.53
N HIS A 166 -21.03 -8.34 17.06
CA HIS A 166 -21.70 -8.87 18.25
C HIS A 166 -22.54 -10.11 17.92
N LEU A 167 -21.89 -11.27 17.94
CA LEU A 167 -22.49 -12.58 17.65
C LEU A 167 -22.15 -13.59 18.76
N PRO A 168 -22.72 -13.43 19.97
CA PRO A 168 -22.32 -14.20 21.16
C PRO A 168 -22.49 -15.72 20.98
N TRP A 169 -23.48 -16.15 20.19
CA TRP A 169 -23.72 -17.55 19.86
C TRP A 169 -22.61 -18.20 19.01
N LEU A 170 -21.79 -17.41 18.30
CA LEU A 170 -20.63 -17.90 17.54
C LEU A 170 -19.36 -18.00 18.37
N VAL A 171 -19.27 -17.30 19.52
CA VAL A 171 -18.05 -17.24 20.32
C VAL A 171 -17.59 -18.63 20.79
N PRO A 172 -18.47 -19.53 21.31
CA PRO A 172 -18.04 -20.88 21.69
C PRO A 172 -17.55 -21.69 20.49
N LEU A 173 -18.26 -21.60 19.36
CA LEU A 173 -17.91 -22.32 18.13
C LEU A 173 -16.55 -21.86 17.59
N PHE A 174 -16.35 -20.55 17.46
CA PHE A 174 -15.12 -19.97 16.93
C PHE A 174 -13.96 -20.12 17.91
N GLY A 175 -14.20 -19.99 19.21
CA GLY A 175 -13.18 -20.19 20.25
C GLY A 175 -12.64 -21.62 20.26
N GLN A 176 -13.53 -22.62 20.23
CA GLN A 176 -13.16 -24.03 20.27
C GLN A 176 -12.62 -24.56 18.94
N ARG A 177 -13.17 -24.11 17.80
CA ARG A 177 -12.85 -24.66 16.47
C ARG A 177 -11.96 -23.78 15.61
N ARG A 178 -11.37 -22.70 16.14
CA ARG A 178 -10.51 -21.77 15.36
C ARG A 178 -9.44 -22.48 14.54
N GLU A 179 -8.72 -23.44 15.13
CA GLU A 179 -7.61 -24.12 14.47
C GLU A 179 -8.09 -24.96 13.30
N LEU A 180 -9.22 -25.64 13.48
CA LEU A 180 -9.87 -26.39 12.40
C LEU A 180 -10.38 -25.47 11.29
N LEU A 181 -11.03 -24.35 11.62
CA LEU A 181 -11.53 -23.38 10.64
C LEU A 181 -10.38 -22.79 9.80
N LEU A 182 -9.28 -22.42 10.47
CA LEU A 182 -8.07 -21.92 9.81
C LEU A 182 -7.38 -23.00 8.97
N ALA A 183 -7.31 -24.24 9.47
CA ALA A 183 -6.74 -25.36 8.71
C ALA A 183 -7.55 -25.65 7.45
N VAL A 184 -8.87 -25.79 7.56
CA VAL A 184 -9.77 -26.08 6.42
C VAL A 184 -9.68 -24.98 5.36
N SER A 185 -9.81 -23.73 5.77
CA SER A 185 -9.74 -22.60 4.84
C SER A 185 -8.34 -22.42 4.24
N GLY A 186 -7.29 -22.66 5.02
CA GLY A 186 -5.90 -22.66 4.57
C GLY A 186 -5.60 -23.77 3.57
N THR A 187 -6.11 -24.98 3.80
CA THR A 187 -6.00 -26.09 2.85
C THR A 187 -6.70 -25.77 1.53
N ALA A 188 -7.91 -25.19 1.57
CA ALA A 188 -8.64 -24.81 0.37
C ALA A 188 -7.84 -23.79 -0.47
N MET A 189 -7.25 -22.79 0.18
CA MET A 189 -6.35 -21.83 -0.47
C MET A 189 -5.10 -22.51 -1.04
N LEU A 190 -4.46 -23.39 -0.27
CA LEU A 190 -3.25 -24.14 -0.66
C LEU A 190 -3.50 -25.02 -1.88
N THR A 191 -4.66 -25.66 -2.01
CA THR A 191 -5.05 -26.40 -3.22
C THR A 191 -5.03 -25.51 -4.46
N GLY A 192 -5.48 -24.26 -4.35
CA GLY A 192 -5.40 -23.27 -5.42
C GLY A 192 -3.96 -22.95 -5.84
N PHE A 193 -3.06 -22.79 -4.87
CA PHE A 193 -1.62 -22.59 -5.14
C PHE A 193 -0.97 -23.81 -5.80
N TRP A 194 -1.28 -25.03 -5.36
CA TRP A 194 -0.76 -26.24 -6.02
C TRP A 194 -1.21 -26.35 -7.47
N LEU A 195 -2.48 -26.02 -7.74
CA LEU A 195 -2.98 -25.98 -9.12
C LEU A 195 -2.26 -24.92 -9.97
N TYR A 196 -1.95 -23.76 -9.39
CA TYR A 196 -1.11 -22.74 -10.01
C TYR A 196 0.29 -23.29 -10.35
N PHE A 197 0.97 -23.92 -9.38
CA PHE A 197 2.31 -24.48 -9.59
C PHE A 197 2.33 -25.57 -10.66
N VAL A 198 1.39 -26.52 -10.61
CA VAL A 198 1.27 -27.59 -11.61
C VAL A 198 1.04 -27.02 -13.01
N THR A 199 0.16 -26.02 -13.14
CA THR A 199 -0.10 -25.37 -14.42
C THR A 199 1.17 -24.67 -14.93
N LEU A 200 1.90 -23.98 -14.05
CA LEU A 200 3.12 -23.27 -14.41
C LEU A 200 4.25 -24.22 -14.83
N TRP A 201 4.52 -25.27 -14.04
CA TRP A 201 5.58 -26.23 -14.33
C TRP A 201 5.30 -27.06 -15.58
N ARG A 202 4.04 -27.44 -15.81
CA ARG A 202 3.64 -28.14 -17.04
C ARG A 202 3.87 -27.29 -18.28
N THR A 203 3.65 -25.98 -18.16
CA THR A 203 3.71 -25.05 -19.29
C THR A 203 5.11 -24.51 -19.57
N LEU A 204 5.89 -24.16 -18.55
CA LEU A 204 7.25 -23.61 -18.69
C LEU A 204 8.35 -24.67 -18.60
N ASN A 205 8.03 -25.90 -18.19
CA ASN A 205 8.96 -27.00 -17.95
C ASN A 205 10.07 -26.62 -16.94
N LEU A 206 9.84 -26.98 -15.66
CA LEU A 206 10.77 -26.70 -14.56
C LEU A 206 12.21 -27.18 -14.82
N ARG A 207 12.40 -28.23 -15.62
CA ARG A 207 13.73 -28.75 -15.95
C ARG A 207 14.60 -27.74 -16.71
N THR A 208 13.98 -26.79 -17.40
CA THR A 208 14.68 -25.74 -18.16
C THR A 208 15.07 -24.53 -17.29
N LEU A 209 14.76 -24.53 -15.98
CA LEU A 209 15.04 -23.40 -15.09
C LEU A 209 16.51 -22.98 -15.15
N VAL A 210 17.44 -23.94 -15.05
CA VAL A 210 18.88 -23.64 -15.03
C VAL A 210 19.34 -22.98 -16.34
N ASP A 211 18.90 -23.52 -17.48
CA ASP A 211 19.27 -23.00 -18.79
C ASP A 211 18.69 -21.60 -19.02
N ARG A 212 17.40 -21.41 -18.70
CA ARG A 212 16.72 -20.12 -18.80
C ARG A 212 17.32 -19.08 -17.85
N ALA A 213 17.73 -19.50 -16.64
CA ALA A 213 18.40 -18.63 -15.68
C ALA A 213 19.79 -18.20 -16.19
N ARG A 214 20.56 -19.12 -16.81
CA ARG A 214 21.84 -18.81 -17.46
C ARG A 214 21.72 -17.85 -18.64
N LEU A 215 20.54 -17.77 -19.25
CA LEU A 215 20.20 -16.85 -20.34
C LEU A 215 19.57 -15.53 -19.86
N GLY A 216 19.12 -15.46 -18.59
CA GLY A 216 18.44 -14.29 -18.04
C GLY A 216 17.04 -14.09 -18.62
N GLU A 217 16.37 -15.18 -19.01
CA GLU A 217 15.06 -15.10 -19.62
C GLU A 217 13.96 -14.77 -18.60
N PRO A 218 12.93 -14.01 -18.99
CA PRO A 218 11.78 -13.73 -18.13
C PRO A 218 11.17 -14.96 -17.46
N ALA A 219 11.11 -16.09 -18.16
CA ALA A 219 10.54 -17.32 -17.62
C ALA A 219 11.34 -17.92 -16.45
N ALA A 220 12.64 -17.65 -16.35
CA ALA A 220 13.45 -18.09 -15.23
C ALA A 220 13.03 -17.41 -13.91
N PHE A 221 12.62 -16.14 -13.98
CA PHE A 221 12.07 -15.41 -12.84
C PHE A 221 10.76 -16.03 -12.34
N TRP A 222 9.88 -16.42 -13.26
CA TRP A 222 8.63 -17.10 -12.92
C TRP A 222 8.88 -18.49 -12.30
N LEU A 223 9.82 -19.26 -12.83
CA LEU A 223 10.17 -20.57 -12.28
C LEU A 223 10.83 -20.45 -10.89
N ALA A 224 11.80 -19.55 -10.72
CA ALA A 224 12.41 -19.26 -9.42
C ALA A 224 11.37 -18.76 -8.40
N SER A 225 10.44 -17.90 -8.86
CA SER A 225 9.29 -17.45 -8.09
C SER A 225 8.45 -18.62 -7.57
N THR A 226 8.14 -19.60 -8.43
CA THR A 226 7.37 -20.77 -7.98
C THR A 226 8.09 -21.62 -6.95
N VAL A 227 9.42 -21.75 -7.05
CA VAL A 227 10.20 -22.48 -6.04
C VAL A 227 10.11 -21.78 -4.69
N ALA A 228 10.30 -20.45 -4.67
CA ALA A 228 10.15 -19.66 -3.45
C ALA A 228 8.73 -19.76 -2.86
N LEU A 229 7.69 -19.65 -3.69
CA LEU A 229 6.29 -19.81 -3.25
C LEU A 229 6.02 -21.19 -2.67
N VAL A 230 6.51 -22.27 -3.27
CA VAL A 230 6.32 -23.62 -2.74
C VAL A 230 6.97 -23.78 -1.37
N ILE A 231 8.19 -23.28 -1.20
CA ILE A 231 8.89 -23.32 0.09
C ILE A 231 8.12 -22.49 1.13
N GLY A 232 7.72 -21.26 0.78
CA GLY A 232 7.02 -20.37 1.70
C GLY A 232 5.61 -20.86 2.07
N THR A 233 4.84 -21.42 1.13
CA THR A 233 3.52 -22.00 1.43
C THR A 233 3.63 -23.28 2.24
N THR A 234 4.64 -24.11 1.98
CA THR A 234 4.92 -25.30 2.79
C THR A 234 5.32 -24.92 4.21
N HIS A 235 6.18 -23.90 4.38
CA HIS A 235 6.51 -23.37 5.71
C HIS A 235 5.26 -22.83 6.41
N GLY A 236 4.41 -22.06 5.72
CA GLY A 236 3.13 -21.61 6.28
C GLY A 236 2.24 -22.76 6.74
N LEU A 237 2.18 -23.87 5.99
CA LEU A 237 1.44 -25.07 6.40
C LEU A 237 2.03 -25.70 7.68
N LEU A 238 3.36 -25.81 7.76
CA LEU A 238 4.04 -26.33 8.95
C LEU A 238 3.77 -25.46 10.19
N GLN A 239 3.48 -24.17 10.04
CA GLN A 239 3.11 -23.32 11.19
C GLN A 239 1.73 -23.64 11.76
N VAL A 240 0.85 -24.30 10.99
CA VAL A 240 -0.50 -24.66 11.42
C VAL A 240 -0.55 -26.06 12.03
N ILE A 241 0.37 -26.96 11.65
CA ILE A 241 0.40 -28.33 12.17
C ILE A 241 0.82 -28.30 13.65
N PRO A 242 0.02 -28.85 14.60
CA PRO A 242 0.30 -28.75 16.03
C PRO A 242 1.72 -29.21 16.42
N ALA A 243 2.18 -30.32 15.82
CA ALA A 243 3.52 -30.90 16.06
C ALA A 243 4.68 -29.94 15.71
N THR A 244 4.45 -28.98 14.82
CA THR A 244 5.49 -28.07 14.31
C THR A 244 5.22 -26.60 14.63
N SER A 245 3.97 -26.25 14.97
CA SER A 245 3.52 -24.90 15.29
C SER A 245 4.31 -24.27 16.43
N LEU A 246 4.60 -25.01 17.49
CA LEU A 246 5.25 -24.46 18.68
C LEU A 246 6.63 -23.88 18.35
N TYR A 247 7.48 -24.61 17.65
CA TYR A 247 8.82 -24.12 17.35
C TYR A 247 8.87 -23.15 16.17
N LEU A 248 7.89 -23.19 15.26
CA LEU A 248 7.81 -22.27 14.11
C LEU A 248 7.06 -20.97 14.39
N THR A 249 6.31 -20.87 15.50
CA THR A 249 5.52 -19.67 15.83
C THR A 249 5.95 -18.98 17.12
N THR A 250 6.77 -19.63 17.96
CA THR A 250 7.29 -19.04 19.19
C THR A 250 8.36 -17.97 18.93
N PRO A 251 9.38 -18.21 18.07
CA PRO A 251 10.32 -17.17 17.66
C PRO A 251 9.66 -16.24 16.65
N GLU A 252 9.80 -14.92 16.82
CA GLU A 252 9.14 -13.92 15.96
C GLU A 252 9.68 -13.94 14.51
N GLU A 253 10.88 -14.47 14.29
CA GLU A 253 11.54 -14.53 12.99
C GLU A 253 10.87 -15.52 12.02
N LEU A 254 10.40 -16.66 12.53
CA LEU A 254 9.93 -17.79 11.72
C LEU A 254 8.55 -17.56 11.08
N PRO A 255 7.54 -16.96 11.75
CA PRO A 255 6.31 -16.54 11.10
C PRO A 255 6.55 -15.50 10.01
N ASN A 256 7.44 -14.54 10.25
CA ASN A 256 7.65 -13.44 9.32
C ASN A 256 8.38 -13.89 8.04
N ILE A 257 9.31 -14.84 8.15
CA ILE A 257 10.12 -15.26 7.00
C ILE A 257 9.31 -16.00 5.93
N HIS A 258 8.27 -16.76 6.29
CA HIS A 258 7.42 -17.40 5.27
C HIS A 258 6.71 -16.34 4.42
N ALA A 259 6.26 -15.25 5.04
CA ALA A 259 5.50 -14.20 4.38
C ALA A 259 6.42 -13.41 3.45
N GLN A 260 7.62 -13.08 3.95
CA GLN A 260 8.66 -12.44 3.15
C GLN A 260 9.09 -13.30 1.96
N LEU A 261 9.26 -14.61 2.15
CA LEU A 261 9.61 -15.52 1.06
C LEU A 261 8.52 -15.57 -0.03
N ASN A 262 7.24 -15.66 0.38
CA ASN A 262 6.12 -15.64 -0.57
C ASN A 262 6.02 -14.30 -1.31
N MET A 263 6.26 -13.18 -0.63
CA MET A 263 6.13 -11.85 -1.19
C MET A 263 7.29 -11.44 -2.07
N VAL A 264 8.50 -11.50 -1.53
CA VAL A 264 9.71 -11.06 -2.22
C VAL A 264 10.19 -12.14 -3.19
N GLY A 265 10.29 -13.38 -2.72
CA GLY A 265 10.77 -14.50 -3.54
C GLY A 265 9.73 -14.97 -4.54
N GLY A 266 8.48 -15.05 -4.10
CA GLY A 266 7.37 -15.45 -4.95
C GLY A 266 6.88 -14.33 -5.86
N VAL A 267 6.10 -13.42 -5.30
CA VAL A 267 5.35 -12.46 -6.10
C VAL A 267 6.24 -11.46 -6.84
N LEU A 268 7.13 -10.78 -6.12
CA LEU A 268 7.94 -9.70 -6.68
C LEU A 268 8.88 -10.21 -7.78
N LEU A 269 9.47 -11.39 -7.61
CA LEU A 269 10.33 -11.98 -8.63
C LEU A 269 9.57 -12.28 -9.93
N ALA A 270 8.34 -12.80 -9.86
CA ALA A 270 7.49 -12.98 -11.05
C ALA A 270 7.14 -11.64 -11.73
N LEU A 271 6.87 -10.60 -10.94
CA LEU A 271 6.60 -9.25 -11.47
C LEU A 271 7.84 -8.64 -12.16
N ILE A 272 9.04 -8.86 -11.64
CA ILE A 272 10.30 -8.48 -12.32
C ILE A 272 10.41 -9.20 -13.66
N GLY A 273 10.15 -10.51 -13.68
CA GLY A 273 10.09 -11.29 -14.92
C GLY A 273 9.08 -10.71 -15.92
N LEU A 274 7.89 -10.32 -15.44
CA LEU A 274 6.87 -9.67 -16.26
C LEU A 274 7.34 -8.32 -16.83
N VAL A 275 8.04 -7.50 -16.05
CA VAL A 275 8.62 -6.23 -16.54
C VAL A 275 9.62 -6.50 -17.66
N TYR A 276 10.54 -7.45 -17.48
CA TYR A 276 11.49 -7.83 -18.52
C TYR A 276 10.83 -8.41 -19.77
N LEU A 277 9.71 -9.10 -19.62
CA LEU A 277 8.92 -9.58 -20.74
C LEU A 277 8.28 -8.43 -21.54
N LEU A 278 7.78 -7.40 -20.85
CA LEU A 278 7.01 -6.32 -21.45
C LEU A 278 7.85 -5.18 -22.01
N LEU A 279 9.06 -4.94 -21.49
CA LEU A 279 9.91 -3.83 -21.91
C LEU A 279 10.14 -3.77 -23.43
N PRO A 280 10.48 -4.87 -24.14
CA PRO A 280 10.67 -4.81 -25.58
C PRO A 280 9.44 -4.30 -26.35
N GLU A 281 8.23 -4.64 -25.89
CA GLU A 281 6.98 -4.22 -26.52
C GLU A 281 6.60 -2.79 -26.16
N LEU A 282 6.86 -2.37 -24.92
CA LEU A 282 6.46 -1.05 -24.41
C LEU A 282 7.41 0.06 -24.85
N VAL A 283 8.72 -0.21 -24.93
CA VAL A 283 9.74 0.82 -25.23
C VAL A 283 10.58 0.52 -26.47
N GLY A 284 10.36 -0.61 -27.13
CA GLY A 284 11.07 -0.99 -28.36
C GLY A 284 12.54 -1.37 -28.14
N GLN A 285 12.97 -1.56 -26.89
CA GLN A 285 14.34 -1.90 -26.53
C GLN A 285 14.38 -3.18 -25.70
N THR A 286 15.34 -4.04 -26.02
CA THR A 286 15.59 -5.26 -25.25
C THR A 286 16.43 -4.96 -24.02
N VAL A 287 16.24 -5.78 -22.99
CA VAL A 287 16.99 -5.68 -21.74
C VAL A 287 18.37 -6.32 -21.91
N ASP A 288 19.40 -5.71 -21.32
CA ASP A 288 20.72 -6.33 -21.21
C ASP A 288 20.63 -7.65 -20.43
N ARG A 289 20.88 -8.77 -21.13
CA ARG A 289 20.83 -10.11 -20.55
C ARG A 289 21.80 -10.29 -19.38
N ARG A 290 22.94 -9.58 -19.35
CA ARG A 290 23.89 -9.67 -18.22
C ARG A 290 23.27 -9.09 -16.95
N LEU A 291 22.61 -7.95 -17.06
CA LEU A 291 21.92 -7.31 -15.93
C LEU A 291 20.69 -8.11 -15.49
N ALA A 292 19.93 -8.69 -16.43
CA ALA A 292 18.83 -9.58 -16.10
C ALA A 292 19.29 -10.82 -15.33
N ARG A 293 20.41 -11.45 -15.74
CA ARG A 293 21.01 -12.58 -15.01
C ARG A 293 21.50 -12.20 -13.62
N LEU A 294 22.20 -11.07 -13.52
CA LEU A 294 22.67 -10.55 -12.24
C LEU A 294 21.49 -10.22 -11.30
N SER A 295 20.40 -9.69 -11.85
CA SER A 295 19.17 -9.45 -11.11
C SER A 295 18.57 -10.74 -10.58
N LEU A 296 18.35 -11.74 -11.45
CA LEU A 296 17.82 -13.04 -11.05
C LEU A 296 18.70 -13.72 -9.99
N ALA A 297 20.01 -13.79 -10.24
CA ALA A 297 20.96 -14.45 -9.37
C ALA A 297 21.07 -13.73 -8.02
N GLY A 298 21.19 -12.40 -8.01
CA GLY A 298 21.31 -11.62 -6.79
C GLY A 298 20.05 -11.70 -5.92
N ILE A 299 18.87 -11.49 -6.52
CA ILE A 299 17.59 -11.54 -5.79
C ILE A 299 17.34 -12.97 -5.28
N SER A 300 17.46 -14.00 -6.13
CA SER A 300 17.15 -15.38 -5.73
C SER A 300 18.14 -15.92 -4.70
N SER A 301 19.44 -15.68 -4.88
CA SER A 301 20.46 -16.16 -3.91
C SER A 301 20.38 -15.40 -2.60
N GLY A 302 20.13 -14.09 -2.62
CA GLY A 302 19.98 -13.31 -1.42
C GLY A 302 18.74 -13.68 -0.62
N ILE A 303 17.59 -13.90 -1.28
CA ILE A 303 16.37 -14.38 -0.61
C ILE A 303 16.58 -15.78 -0.01
N ALA A 304 17.23 -16.69 -0.74
CA ALA A 304 17.52 -18.02 -0.24
C ALA A 304 18.47 -17.99 0.97
N GLY A 305 19.55 -17.21 0.90
CA GLY A 305 20.50 -17.04 2.01
C GLY A 305 19.84 -16.42 3.23
N TYR A 306 19.10 -15.32 3.03
CA TYR A 306 18.37 -14.63 4.08
C TYR A 306 17.33 -15.56 4.75
N TYR A 307 16.60 -16.36 3.96
CA TYR A 307 15.68 -17.37 4.47
C TYR A 307 16.37 -18.40 5.37
N VAL A 308 17.47 -19.00 4.88
CA VAL A 308 18.20 -20.03 5.63
C VAL A 308 18.75 -19.47 6.95
N VAL A 309 19.37 -18.29 6.92
CA VAL A 309 19.90 -17.64 8.13
C VAL A 309 18.78 -17.32 9.11
N THR A 310 17.65 -16.77 8.64
CA THR A 310 16.51 -16.45 9.50
C THR A 310 15.92 -17.70 10.15
N VAL A 311 15.82 -18.80 9.40
CA VAL A 311 15.35 -20.08 9.94
C VAL A 311 16.32 -20.62 10.99
N ALA A 312 17.62 -20.62 10.70
CA ALA A 312 18.64 -21.07 11.64
C ALA A 312 18.66 -20.24 12.93
N ALA A 313 18.63 -18.91 12.82
CA ALA A 313 18.57 -18.00 13.95
C ALA A 313 17.30 -18.20 14.79
N GLY A 314 16.14 -18.34 14.14
CA GLY A 314 14.87 -18.61 14.82
C GLY A 314 14.87 -19.94 15.58
N LEU A 315 15.41 -21.01 14.98
CA LEU A 315 15.54 -22.31 15.64
C LEU A 315 16.53 -22.29 16.82
N ALA A 316 17.66 -21.59 16.67
CA ALA A 316 18.61 -21.38 17.76
C ALA A 316 17.97 -20.61 18.92
N ARG A 317 17.26 -19.52 18.62
CA ARG A 317 16.50 -18.73 19.60
C ARG A 317 15.46 -19.56 20.33
N TYR A 318 14.73 -20.42 19.62
CA TYR A 318 13.79 -21.34 20.23
C TYR A 318 14.48 -22.29 21.23
N GLY A 319 15.68 -22.77 20.90
CA GLY A 319 16.50 -23.58 21.81
C GLY A 319 16.78 -22.88 23.13
N TYR A 320 17.17 -21.61 23.10
CA TYR A 320 17.38 -20.78 24.29
C TYR A 320 16.08 -20.56 25.08
N MET A 321 14.95 -20.33 24.40
CA MET A 321 13.65 -20.19 25.07
C MET A 321 13.23 -21.47 25.80
N ARG A 322 13.54 -22.65 25.25
CA ARG A 322 13.31 -23.93 25.93
C ARG A 322 14.14 -24.12 27.19
N GLN A 323 15.25 -23.39 27.32
CA GLN A 323 16.09 -23.37 28.53
C GLN A 323 15.58 -22.38 29.58
N GLY A 324 14.41 -21.75 29.36
CA GLY A 324 13.79 -20.82 30.30
C GLY A 324 14.17 -19.35 30.08
N LEU A 325 14.97 -19.04 29.06
CA LEU A 325 15.28 -17.66 28.71
C LEU A 325 14.07 -16.96 28.09
N ASP A 326 13.86 -15.70 28.45
CA ASP A 326 12.79 -14.91 27.85
C ASP A 326 13.11 -14.51 26.39
N THR A 327 12.19 -13.79 25.76
CA THR A 327 12.32 -13.34 24.37
C THR A 327 13.53 -12.42 24.15
N VAL A 328 13.88 -11.56 25.11
CA VAL A 328 14.98 -10.59 24.98
C VAL A 328 16.32 -11.26 25.24
N GLN A 329 16.41 -12.06 26.31
CA GLN A 329 17.59 -12.84 26.66
C GLN A 329 17.96 -13.84 25.56
N SER A 330 16.99 -14.58 25.04
CA SER A 330 17.22 -15.52 23.92
C SER A 330 17.72 -14.81 22.65
N ALA A 331 17.28 -13.58 22.38
CA ALA A 331 17.80 -12.78 21.28
C ALA A 331 19.23 -12.29 21.55
N ALA A 332 19.52 -11.86 22.78
CA ALA A 332 20.86 -11.44 23.17
C ALA A 332 21.89 -12.59 23.06
N GLN A 333 21.48 -13.83 23.32
CA GLN A 333 22.35 -15.02 23.16
C GLN A 333 22.77 -15.28 21.71
N LEU A 334 22.00 -14.84 20.70
CA LEU A 334 22.43 -14.92 19.30
C LEU A 334 23.59 -13.95 18.98
N GLY A 335 23.82 -12.95 19.83
CA GLY A 335 24.85 -11.95 19.65
C GLY A 335 24.74 -11.17 18.33
N TRP A 336 25.87 -10.64 17.86
CA TRP A 336 25.98 -9.92 16.60
C TRP A 336 26.03 -10.83 15.36
N GLU A 337 26.19 -12.14 15.55
CA GLU A 337 26.33 -13.11 14.46
C GLU A 337 25.06 -13.18 13.61
N ALA A 338 23.88 -13.28 14.24
CA ALA A 338 22.62 -13.36 13.49
C ALA A 338 22.34 -12.08 12.67
N PRO A 339 22.41 -10.85 13.24
CA PRO A 339 22.27 -9.62 12.44
C PRO A 339 23.33 -9.46 11.34
N LEU A 340 24.59 -9.85 11.60
CA LEU A 340 25.66 -9.80 10.62
C LEU A 340 25.39 -10.73 9.45
N LEU A 341 25.02 -11.99 9.72
CA LEU A 341 24.71 -12.98 8.69
C LEU A 341 23.47 -12.58 7.88
N LEU A 342 22.43 -12.04 8.53
CA LEU A 342 21.25 -11.51 7.83
C LEU A 342 21.62 -10.34 6.91
N THR A 343 22.50 -9.45 7.37
CA THR A 343 22.98 -8.32 6.58
C THR A 343 23.80 -8.80 5.38
N VAL A 344 24.78 -9.68 5.59
CA VAL A 344 25.63 -10.23 4.52
C VAL A 344 24.81 -10.99 3.49
N THR A 345 23.84 -11.81 3.92
CA THR A 345 22.97 -12.56 3.01
C THR A 345 21.97 -11.67 2.27
N SER A 346 21.70 -10.45 2.75
CA SER A 346 20.88 -9.46 2.03
C SER A 346 21.65 -8.68 0.95
N LEU A 347 22.99 -8.62 0.98
CA LEU A 347 23.80 -7.90 -0.01
C LEU A 347 23.57 -8.38 -1.46
N PRO A 348 23.47 -9.70 -1.75
CA PRO A 348 23.11 -10.17 -3.08
C PRO A 348 21.74 -9.65 -3.54
N MET A 349 20.75 -9.49 -2.64
CA MET A 349 19.46 -8.90 -3.00
C MET A 349 19.63 -7.45 -3.44
N LEU A 350 20.40 -6.66 -2.71
CA LEU A 350 20.70 -5.27 -3.06
C LEU A 350 21.37 -5.17 -4.44
N ILE A 351 22.36 -6.01 -4.71
CA ILE A 351 23.02 -6.10 -6.02
C ILE A 351 22.01 -6.47 -7.12
N GLY A 352 21.14 -7.44 -6.85
CA GLY A 352 20.14 -7.90 -7.79
C GLY A 352 19.06 -6.86 -8.11
N TYR A 353 18.59 -6.10 -7.12
CA TYR A 353 17.69 -4.96 -7.33
C TYR A 353 18.38 -3.79 -8.03
N GLY A 354 19.64 -3.51 -7.69
CA GLY A 354 20.46 -2.51 -8.40
C GLY A 354 20.62 -2.86 -9.88
N ALA A 355 20.89 -4.14 -10.19
CA ALA A 355 20.96 -4.64 -11.55
C ALA A 355 19.61 -4.52 -12.27
N PHE A 356 18.49 -4.83 -11.59
CA PHE A 356 17.14 -4.62 -12.13
C PHE A 356 16.90 -3.15 -12.49
N ALA A 357 17.12 -2.25 -11.54
CA ALA A 357 16.93 -0.81 -11.74
C ALA A 357 17.78 -0.28 -12.90
N LEU A 358 19.07 -0.65 -12.95
CA LEU A 358 19.96 -0.25 -14.04
C LEU A 358 19.51 -0.81 -15.40
N ALA A 359 19.02 -2.05 -15.43
CA ALA A 359 18.52 -2.69 -16.66
C ALA A 359 17.29 -1.97 -17.20
N VAL A 360 16.31 -1.67 -16.34
CA VAL A 360 15.10 -0.90 -16.69
C VAL A 360 15.48 0.52 -17.10
N PHE A 361 16.40 1.16 -16.37
CA PHE A 361 16.86 2.51 -16.68
C PHE A 361 17.56 2.57 -18.05
N ARG A 362 18.37 1.57 -18.42
CA ARG A 362 18.97 1.53 -19.75
C ARG A 362 17.93 1.26 -20.85
N ALA A 363 17.07 0.27 -20.66
CA ALA A 363 16.06 -0.11 -21.64
C ALA A 363 15.01 0.99 -21.90
N THR A 364 14.79 1.88 -20.94
CA THR A 364 13.81 2.99 -21.08
C THR A 364 14.47 4.31 -21.51
N GLU A 365 15.73 4.30 -21.97
CA GLU A 365 16.44 5.53 -22.35
C GLU A 365 15.75 6.27 -23.51
N SER A 366 15.39 5.57 -24.58
CA SER A 366 14.66 6.16 -25.71
C SER A 366 13.34 6.78 -25.27
N TYR A 367 12.57 6.03 -24.47
CA TYR A 367 11.29 6.47 -23.92
C TYR A 367 11.46 7.70 -23.04
N ARG A 368 12.46 7.73 -22.14
CA ARG A 368 12.72 8.91 -21.30
C ARG A 368 13.13 10.12 -22.13
N ARG A 369 13.99 9.96 -23.14
CA ARG A 369 14.36 11.06 -24.05
C ARG A 369 13.12 11.59 -24.79
N ALA A 370 12.25 10.70 -25.28
CA ALA A 370 10.99 11.07 -25.91
C ALA A 370 10.03 11.78 -24.95
N MET A 371 9.88 11.27 -23.72
CA MET A 371 9.07 11.86 -22.66
C MET A 371 9.60 13.24 -22.27
N VAL A 372 10.92 13.42 -22.12
CA VAL A 372 11.53 14.72 -21.82
C VAL A 372 11.34 15.68 -23.00
N ALA A 373 11.48 15.23 -24.23
CA ALA A 373 11.19 16.04 -25.42
C ALA A 373 9.71 16.44 -25.45
N GLU A 374 8.79 15.51 -25.16
CA GLU A 374 7.37 15.77 -25.08
C GLU A 374 7.02 16.73 -23.94
N TRP A 375 7.61 16.57 -22.76
CA TRP A 375 7.42 17.47 -21.62
C TRP A 375 7.96 18.87 -21.89
N ARG A 376 9.08 19.00 -22.60
CA ARG A 376 9.58 20.31 -23.06
C ARG A 376 8.60 20.98 -24.04
N LEU A 377 7.89 20.19 -24.84
CA LEU A 377 6.88 20.67 -25.78
C LEU A 377 5.48 20.79 -25.15
N ALA A 378 5.22 20.14 -24.02
CA ALA A 378 3.90 20.07 -23.40
C ALA A 378 3.34 21.44 -23.03
N PRO A 379 4.12 22.38 -22.43
CA PRO A 379 3.66 23.75 -22.25
C PRO A 379 3.15 24.33 -23.56
N ALA A 380 3.89 24.22 -24.66
CA ALA A 380 3.45 24.75 -25.96
C ALA A 380 2.18 24.06 -26.52
N ARG A 381 1.93 22.78 -26.21
CA ARG A 381 0.73 22.06 -26.65
C ARG A 381 -0.53 22.48 -25.89
N PHE A 382 -0.39 22.76 -24.60
CA PHE A 382 -1.51 23.17 -23.74
C PHE A 382 -1.66 24.69 -23.66
N SER A 383 -0.63 25.43 -24.06
CA SER A 383 -0.69 26.87 -24.27
C SER A 383 -1.25 27.15 -25.66
N GLY A 384 -2.58 27.21 -25.74
CA GLY A 384 -3.27 27.66 -26.94
C GLY A 384 -2.93 29.12 -27.27
N PRO A 385 -3.18 29.57 -28.51
CA PRO A 385 -3.05 30.99 -28.84
C PRO A 385 -3.90 31.79 -27.85
N MET A 386 -3.27 32.77 -27.20
CA MET A 386 -3.96 33.67 -26.26
C MET A 386 -5.20 34.23 -26.99
N PRO A 387 -6.43 34.01 -26.49
CA PRO A 387 -7.64 34.51 -27.14
C PRO A 387 -7.48 35.99 -27.46
N ALA A 388 -7.91 36.43 -28.66
CA ALA A 388 -7.72 37.81 -29.11
C ALA A 388 -8.25 38.86 -28.12
N ARG A 389 -9.27 38.52 -27.32
CA ARG A 389 -9.79 39.36 -26.23
C ARG A 389 -8.78 39.53 -25.10
N LEU A 390 -8.07 38.45 -24.72
CA LEU A 390 -7.05 38.49 -23.66
C LEU A 390 -5.78 39.19 -24.12
N GLN A 391 -5.44 39.16 -25.42
CA GLN A 391 -4.29 39.89 -25.96
C GLN A 391 -4.39 41.41 -25.78
N ARG A 392 -5.61 41.94 -25.64
CA ARG A 392 -5.88 43.36 -25.39
C ARG A 392 -5.67 43.78 -23.93
N ILE A 393 -5.53 42.82 -23.02
CA ILE A 393 -5.34 43.12 -21.60
C ILE A 393 -3.91 43.70 -21.41
N PRO A 394 -3.78 44.90 -20.82
CA PRO A 394 -2.47 45.47 -20.49
C PRO A 394 -1.63 44.53 -19.61
N VAL A 395 -0.31 44.45 -19.87
CA VAL A 395 0.61 43.55 -19.13
C VAL A 395 0.51 43.77 -17.64
N PHE A 396 0.47 45.03 -17.21
CA PHE A 396 0.42 45.36 -15.78
C PHE A 396 -0.82 44.79 -15.09
N GLN A 397 -1.95 44.63 -15.79
CA GLN A 397 -3.16 44.01 -15.23
C GLN A 397 -2.96 42.50 -15.03
N VAL A 398 -2.33 41.83 -16.00
CA VAL A 398 -2.01 40.39 -15.90
C VAL A 398 -1.03 40.14 -14.76
N LEU A 399 0.02 40.96 -14.65
CA LEU A 399 0.98 40.91 -13.55
C LEU A 399 0.33 41.26 -12.20
N GLY A 400 -0.58 42.25 -12.18
CA GLY A 400 -1.33 42.63 -10.99
C GLY A 400 -2.23 41.51 -10.47
N MET A 401 -2.93 40.78 -11.37
CA MET A 401 -3.72 39.61 -10.98
C MET A 401 -2.87 38.50 -10.38
N GLU A 402 -1.69 38.23 -10.96
CA GLU A 402 -0.74 37.27 -10.40
C GLU A 402 -0.23 37.72 -9.02
N PHE A 403 0.09 39.01 -8.87
CA PHE A 403 0.59 39.56 -7.63
C PHE A 403 -0.44 39.45 -6.50
N ILE A 404 -1.67 39.89 -6.77
CA ILE A 404 -2.77 39.85 -5.80
C ILE A 404 -3.09 38.39 -5.46
N GLY A 405 -3.22 37.52 -6.47
CA GLY A 405 -3.46 36.09 -6.25
C GLY A 405 -2.38 35.45 -5.39
N GLY A 406 -1.10 35.67 -5.74
CA GLY A 406 0.05 35.17 -4.98
C GLY A 406 0.07 35.65 -3.53
N CYS A 407 -0.25 36.92 -3.28
CA CYS A 407 -0.29 37.49 -1.93
C CYS A 407 -1.38 36.89 -1.03
N VAL A 408 -2.42 36.26 -1.62
CA VAL A 408 -3.46 35.52 -0.87
C VAL A 408 -3.18 34.00 -0.89
N GLY A 409 -2.03 33.58 -1.40
CA GLY A 409 -1.64 32.17 -1.47
C GLY A 409 -2.21 31.43 -2.67
N TRP A 410 -2.73 32.15 -3.67
CA TRP A 410 -3.27 31.62 -4.93
C TRP A 410 -2.48 32.14 -6.14
N PRO A 411 -1.16 31.89 -6.23
CA PRO A 411 -0.40 32.18 -7.45
C PRO A 411 -0.96 31.37 -8.63
N GLY A 412 -0.76 31.85 -9.85
CA GLY A 412 -1.14 31.18 -11.09
C GLY A 412 -2.27 31.84 -11.88
N LEU A 413 -2.99 32.81 -11.30
CA LEU A 413 -4.06 33.53 -12.01
C LEU A 413 -3.54 34.27 -13.24
N GLY A 414 -2.45 35.03 -13.12
CA GLY A 414 -1.89 35.76 -14.26
C GLY A 414 -1.33 34.82 -15.32
N TRP A 415 -0.80 33.66 -14.93
CA TRP A 415 -0.37 32.62 -15.87
C TRP A 415 -1.54 32.06 -16.70
N LEU A 416 -2.70 31.82 -16.09
CA LEU A 416 -3.91 31.43 -16.84
C LEU A 416 -4.32 32.51 -17.85
N TYR A 417 -4.35 33.77 -17.43
CA TYR A 417 -4.69 34.90 -18.31
C TYR A 417 -3.66 35.13 -19.43
N ALA A 418 -2.40 34.78 -19.19
CA ALA A 418 -1.33 34.77 -20.20
C ALA A 418 -1.41 33.58 -21.19
N GLY A 419 -2.45 32.73 -21.07
CA GLY A 419 -2.61 31.54 -21.91
C GLY A 419 -1.69 30.38 -21.54
N GLN A 420 -1.04 30.44 -20.38
CA GLN A 420 -0.16 29.38 -19.87
C GLN A 420 -0.91 28.52 -18.85
N ALA A 421 -1.82 27.68 -19.35
CA ALA A 421 -2.71 26.89 -18.51
C ALA A 421 -1.96 25.95 -17.54
N LEU A 422 -0.89 25.30 -18.01
CA LEU A 422 -0.15 24.32 -17.21
C LEU A 422 0.51 24.93 -15.96
N PRO A 423 1.38 25.96 -16.05
CA PRO A 423 1.94 26.59 -14.85
C PRO A 423 0.87 27.29 -14.02
N GLY A 424 -0.17 27.88 -14.64
CA GLY A 424 -1.26 28.52 -13.91
C GLY A 424 -2.05 27.55 -13.04
N VAL A 425 -2.48 26.41 -13.58
CA VAL A 425 -3.19 25.37 -12.80
C VAL A 425 -2.27 24.76 -11.73
N ALA A 426 -1.00 24.49 -12.06
CA ALA A 426 -0.07 23.93 -11.08
C ALA A 426 0.14 24.88 -9.89
N LEU A 427 0.34 26.17 -10.15
CA LEU A 427 0.48 27.19 -9.10
C LEU A 427 -0.82 27.37 -8.29
N LEU A 428 -1.98 27.33 -8.95
CA LEU A 428 -3.28 27.45 -8.27
C LEU A 428 -3.60 26.25 -7.36
N LEU A 429 -3.07 25.07 -7.66
CA LEU A 429 -3.22 23.88 -6.81
C LEU A 429 -2.17 23.84 -5.69
N LEU A 430 -0.91 24.11 -6.02
CA LEU A 430 0.20 24.02 -5.07
C LEU A 430 0.26 25.20 -4.10
N GLY A 431 -0.03 26.41 -4.58
CA GLY A 431 0.04 27.63 -3.79
C GLY A 431 -0.81 27.55 -2.52
N PRO A 432 -2.12 27.26 -2.61
CA PRO A 432 -2.97 27.16 -1.43
C PRO A 432 -2.60 25.99 -0.54
N ALA A 433 -2.20 24.85 -1.12
CA ALA A 433 -1.74 23.71 -0.34
C ALA A 433 -0.49 24.05 0.49
N ILE A 434 0.44 24.84 -0.06
CA ILE A 434 1.63 25.29 0.66
C ILE A 434 1.26 26.36 1.69
N ALA A 435 0.57 27.42 1.27
CA ALA A 435 0.27 28.58 2.10
C ALA A 435 -0.71 28.27 3.24
N TRP A 436 -1.73 27.44 3.00
CA TRP A 436 -2.84 27.27 3.92
C TRP A 436 -2.92 25.89 4.57
N ALA A 437 -2.09 24.92 4.15
CA ALA A 437 -2.00 23.62 4.81
C ALA A 437 -0.58 23.33 5.31
N LEU A 438 0.41 23.27 4.42
CA LEU A 438 1.77 22.86 4.77
C LEU A 438 2.44 23.85 5.74
N LEU A 439 2.45 25.14 5.43
CA LEU A 439 3.11 26.14 6.27
C LEU A 439 2.44 26.26 7.65
N PRO A 440 1.10 26.41 7.78
CA PRO A 440 0.44 26.41 9.09
C PRO A 440 0.74 25.17 9.92
N MET A 441 0.84 24.00 9.28
CA MET A 441 1.25 22.79 9.97
C MET A 441 2.70 22.87 10.45
N LEU A 442 3.60 23.47 9.67
CA LEU A 442 5.01 23.61 10.06
C LEU A 442 5.24 24.65 11.15
N PHE A 443 4.55 25.79 11.14
CA PHE A 443 4.74 26.83 12.16
C PHE A 443 3.74 26.76 13.32
N SER A 444 2.89 25.73 13.37
CA SER A 444 1.94 25.53 14.46
C SER A 444 2.68 25.47 15.81
N PRO A 445 2.17 26.14 16.86
CA PRO A 445 2.78 26.06 18.19
C PRO A 445 2.71 24.65 18.78
N PHE A 446 1.85 23.79 18.23
CA PHE A 446 1.73 22.37 18.61
C PHE A 446 2.74 21.47 17.90
N THR A 447 3.58 22.03 17.03
CA THR A 447 4.62 21.29 16.31
C THR A 447 5.98 21.86 16.68
N GLU A 448 6.87 21.05 17.25
CA GLU A 448 8.25 21.46 17.61
C GLU A 448 9.15 21.55 16.37
N THR A 449 8.84 22.45 15.42
CA THR A 449 9.67 22.67 14.24
C THR A 449 10.51 23.94 14.36
N VAL A 450 11.54 24.08 13.51
CA VAL A 450 12.34 25.32 13.41
C VAL A 450 11.48 26.55 13.02
N LEU A 451 10.32 26.33 12.40
CA LEU A 451 9.40 27.39 11.98
C LEU A 451 8.39 27.77 13.07
N SER A 452 8.19 26.94 14.10
CA SER A 452 7.18 27.21 15.14
C SER A 452 7.49 28.45 15.98
N GLN A 453 8.78 28.74 16.19
CA GLN A 453 9.23 29.96 16.88
C GLN A 453 8.82 31.26 16.14
N TRP A 454 8.58 31.18 14.83
CA TRP A 454 8.22 32.34 13.99
C TRP A 454 6.70 32.43 13.76
N GLY A 455 5.95 31.35 13.99
CA GLY A 455 4.51 31.31 13.85
C GLY A 455 4.01 31.87 12.50
N TRP A 456 2.97 32.70 12.57
CA TRP A 456 2.33 33.30 11.39
C TRP A 456 3.24 34.26 10.60
N VAL A 457 4.35 34.75 11.17
CA VAL A 457 5.31 35.61 10.45
C VAL A 457 5.88 34.91 9.23
N VAL A 458 5.98 33.58 9.26
CA VAL A 458 6.41 32.77 8.11
C VAL A 458 5.50 33.01 6.90
N LEU A 459 4.18 33.10 7.08
CA LEU A 459 3.25 33.38 5.99
C LEU A 459 3.35 34.82 5.49
N LEU A 460 3.53 35.78 6.41
CA LEU A 460 3.69 37.18 6.06
C LEU A 460 4.92 37.43 5.17
N VAL A 461 5.96 36.61 5.30
CA VAL A 461 7.15 36.66 4.42
C VAL A 461 6.94 35.81 3.17
N TRP A 462 6.39 34.61 3.30
CA TRP A 462 6.23 33.67 2.19
C TRP A 462 5.29 34.18 1.10
N LEU A 463 4.14 34.76 1.47
CA LEU A 463 3.11 35.18 0.52
C LEU A 463 3.62 36.29 -0.42
N PRO A 464 4.22 37.40 0.06
CA PRO A 464 4.83 38.39 -0.82
C PRO A 464 6.01 37.83 -1.62
N ALA A 465 6.87 37.02 -1.02
CA ALA A 465 8.05 36.48 -1.71
C ALA A 465 7.69 35.55 -2.87
N SER A 466 6.76 34.61 -2.63
CA SER A 466 6.27 33.70 -3.67
C SER A 466 5.48 34.44 -4.76
N SER A 467 4.71 35.46 -4.37
CA SER A 467 4.02 36.35 -5.31
C SER A 467 4.99 37.11 -6.22
N LEU A 468 5.99 37.78 -5.65
CA LEU A 468 7.01 38.51 -6.40
C LEU A 468 7.79 37.59 -7.35
N LEU A 469 8.13 36.39 -6.91
CA LEU A 469 8.79 35.38 -7.75
C LEU A 469 7.90 35.00 -8.95
N SER A 470 6.63 34.68 -8.71
CA SER A 470 5.71 34.27 -9.78
C SER A 470 5.47 35.41 -10.79
N VAL A 471 5.26 36.64 -10.30
CA VAL A 471 5.09 37.85 -11.12
C VAL A 471 6.32 38.13 -11.95
N THR A 472 7.52 38.00 -11.38
CA THR A 472 8.79 38.23 -12.08
C THR A 472 8.95 37.24 -13.22
N LEU A 473 8.72 35.95 -12.96
CA LEU A 473 8.78 34.89 -13.98
C LEU A 473 7.74 35.10 -15.09
N LEU A 474 6.52 35.50 -14.73
CA LEU A 474 5.46 35.82 -15.69
C LEU A 474 5.81 37.05 -16.54
N GLY A 475 6.42 38.08 -15.94
CA GLY A 475 6.89 39.27 -16.64
C GLY A 475 7.97 38.97 -17.67
N ILE A 476 8.96 38.14 -17.30
CA ILE A 476 10.00 37.66 -18.22
C ILE A 476 9.36 36.90 -19.38
N PHE A 477 8.40 36.00 -19.09
CA PHE A 477 7.68 35.24 -20.10
C PHE A 477 6.95 36.16 -21.10
N LEU A 478 6.14 37.09 -20.60
CA LEU A 478 5.36 38.01 -21.44
C LEU A 478 6.25 38.92 -22.31
N ARG A 479 7.38 39.39 -21.77
CA ARG A 479 8.37 40.17 -22.52
C ARG A 479 8.93 39.36 -23.70
N ASN A 480 9.36 38.13 -23.45
CA ASN A 480 9.93 37.25 -24.48
C ASN A 480 8.90 36.89 -25.57
N SER A 481 7.66 36.60 -25.18
CA SER A 481 6.59 36.28 -26.14
C SER A 481 6.22 37.45 -27.06
N ARG A 482 6.26 38.69 -26.55
CA ARG A 482 5.97 39.89 -27.36
C ARG A 482 7.07 40.21 -28.36
N HIS A 483 8.34 40.06 -27.97
CA HIS A 483 9.46 40.23 -28.90
C HIS A 483 9.41 39.21 -30.05
N ALA A 484 9.06 37.96 -29.75
CA ALA A 484 8.89 36.92 -30.77
C ALA A 484 7.73 37.25 -31.75
N ALA A 485 6.61 37.77 -31.23
CA ALA A 485 5.46 38.16 -32.06
C ALA A 485 5.78 39.37 -32.97
N ALA A 486 6.47 40.40 -32.44
CA ALA A 486 6.88 41.57 -33.21
C ALA A 486 7.86 41.21 -34.33
N GLY A 487 8.84 40.34 -34.06
CA GLY A 487 9.78 39.85 -35.07
C GLY A 487 9.09 39.05 -36.19
N SER A 488 8.07 38.27 -35.87
CA SER A 488 7.29 37.52 -36.87
C SER A 488 6.46 38.42 -37.79
N MET A 489 5.88 39.51 -37.27
CA MET A 489 5.14 40.48 -38.12
C MET A 489 6.06 41.19 -39.11
N ASN A 490 7.23 41.67 -38.66
CA ASN A 490 8.17 42.34 -39.56
C ASN A 490 8.69 41.41 -40.66
N GLY A 491 8.95 40.13 -40.35
CA GLY A 491 9.35 39.14 -41.36
C GLY A 491 8.26 38.78 -42.37
N LYS A 492 6.98 38.86 -41.99
CA LYS A 492 5.85 38.68 -42.93
C LYS A 492 5.62 39.89 -43.82
N LEU A 493 5.79 41.10 -43.28
CA LEU A 493 5.70 42.33 -44.07
C LEU A 493 6.85 42.45 -45.08
N GLN A 494 8.07 42.06 -44.71
CA GLN A 494 9.21 42.03 -45.65
C GLN A 494 9.13 40.93 -46.72
N ARG A 495 8.38 39.84 -46.51
CA ARG A 495 8.16 38.81 -47.55
C ARG A 495 6.93 39.05 -48.42
N ALA A 496 6.10 40.04 -48.08
CA ALA A 496 4.95 40.40 -48.90
C ALA A 496 5.34 41.26 -50.12
N ASP A 497 6.51 41.89 -50.09
CA ASP A 497 7.11 42.59 -51.22
C ASP A 497 8.18 41.71 -51.88
N PHE A 498 8.08 41.52 -53.20
CA PHE A 498 9.04 40.81 -54.08
C PHE A 498 9.11 39.28 -53.99
N SER A 499 8.12 38.60 -54.55
CA SER A 499 8.33 37.51 -55.53
C SER A 499 6.99 37.15 -56.19
N PRO A 500 6.88 37.15 -57.54
CA PRO A 500 5.71 36.56 -58.19
C PRO A 500 5.57 35.09 -57.77
N PRO A 501 4.34 34.56 -57.66
CA PRO A 501 4.12 33.17 -57.28
C PRO A 501 4.91 32.26 -58.24
N PRO A 502 5.72 31.30 -57.73
CA PRO A 502 6.38 30.34 -58.59
C PRO A 502 5.29 29.60 -59.39
N SER A 503 5.42 29.65 -60.72
CA SER A 503 4.59 28.90 -61.64
C SER A 503 4.52 27.44 -61.19
N LEU A 504 3.30 26.94 -61.02
CA LEU A 504 3.03 25.54 -60.71
C LEU A 504 3.86 24.65 -61.66
N PRO A 505 4.67 23.71 -61.14
CA PRO A 505 5.35 22.75 -62.00
C PRO A 505 4.30 21.95 -62.74
N GLN A 506 4.33 22.02 -64.07
CA GLN A 506 3.51 21.16 -64.91
C GLN A 506 3.83 19.69 -64.59
N PRO A 507 2.83 18.79 -64.63
CA PRO A 507 3.05 17.35 -64.47
C PRO A 507 3.78 16.83 -65.73
N GLY A 508 5.10 16.98 -65.74
CA GLY A 508 5.98 16.34 -66.71
C GLY A 508 6.01 14.85 -66.45
N GLY A 509 5.46 14.08 -67.39
CA GLY A 509 5.66 12.64 -67.46
C GLY A 509 7.15 12.34 -67.65
N GLY A 510 7.73 11.66 -66.67
CA GLY A 510 9.11 11.19 -66.68
C GLY A 510 9.16 9.81 -66.07
N THR A 511 9.07 8.80 -66.92
CA THR A 511 9.36 7.41 -66.61
C THR A 511 10.86 7.24 -66.42
N ASP A 512 11.36 7.38 -65.20
CA ASP A 512 12.73 6.96 -64.89
C ASP A 512 12.70 5.79 -63.91
N VAL A 513 12.88 4.62 -64.54
CA VAL A 513 13.24 3.34 -63.96
C VAL A 513 14.66 3.47 -63.40
N LEU A 514 14.81 3.45 -62.08
CA LEU A 514 16.10 3.17 -61.45
C LEU A 514 16.15 1.70 -61.00
N PRO A 515 17.17 0.93 -61.41
CA PRO A 515 17.30 -0.48 -61.08
C PRO A 515 18.06 -0.65 -59.77
N THR A 516 17.38 -1.06 -58.70
CA THR A 516 18.04 -1.65 -57.53
C THR A 516 17.97 -3.16 -57.59
N ARG A 517 19.09 -3.74 -58.04
CA ARG A 517 19.42 -5.17 -58.00
C ARG A 517 20.01 -5.52 -56.62
N HIS A 518 19.60 -6.67 -56.08
CA HIS A 518 20.34 -7.59 -55.19
C HIS A 518 20.58 -7.12 -53.72
N LEU A 519 20.30 -7.87 -52.63
CA LEU A 519 20.17 -9.30 -52.34
C LEU A 519 19.24 -9.51 -51.13
N LEU A 520 18.30 -10.46 -51.22
CA LEU A 520 17.80 -11.19 -50.05
C LEU A 520 17.70 -12.68 -50.40
N PRO A 521 18.11 -13.59 -49.49
CA PRO A 521 18.10 -15.03 -49.74
C PRO A 521 16.67 -15.59 -49.72
N PRO A 522 16.45 -16.77 -50.32
CA PRO A 522 15.12 -17.38 -50.37
C PRO A 522 14.72 -17.87 -48.97
N GLN A 523 13.67 -17.27 -48.41
CA GLN A 523 12.94 -17.85 -47.29
C GLN A 523 11.92 -18.85 -47.83
N THR A 524 12.29 -20.11 -47.83
CA THR A 524 11.35 -21.23 -47.83
C THR A 524 10.97 -21.51 -46.36
N GLY A 525 9.69 -21.42 -46.04
CA GLY A 525 9.21 -21.66 -44.69
C GLY A 525 7.82 -21.09 -44.47
N GLU A 526 6.81 -21.79 -44.99
CA GLU A 526 5.42 -21.61 -44.64
C GLU A 526 5.22 -21.66 -43.11
N GLY A 527 4.49 -20.70 -42.55
CA GLY A 527 3.99 -20.81 -41.19
C GLY A 527 3.87 -19.50 -40.44
N TRP A 528 2.67 -18.93 -40.51
CA TRP A 528 2.14 -17.83 -39.69
C TRP A 528 2.56 -16.41 -40.08
N GLY A 529 1.61 -15.72 -40.72
CA GLY A 529 1.67 -14.31 -41.06
C GLY A 529 2.01 -13.44 -39.86
N GLY A 530 3.28 -13.05 -39.77
CA GLY A 530 3.69 -11.89 -39.01
C GLY A 530 3.06 -10.66 -39.67
N VAL A 531 1.98 -10.15 -39.08
CA VAL A 531 1.56 -8.78 -39.31
C VAL A 531 2.70 -7.90 -38.81
N ARG A 532 3.63 -7.55 -39.71
CA ARG A 532 4.56 -6.46 -39.50
C ARG A 532 3.71 -5.21 -39.33
N ILE A 533 3.54 -4.77 -38.08
CA ILE A 533 3.11 -3.40 -37.78
C ILE A 533 4.30 -2.50 -38.10
N THR A 534 4.62 -2.37 -39.39
CA THR A 534 5.55 -1.37 -39.91
C THR A 534 4.72 -0.35 -40.68
N ALA A 535 3.98 0.46 -39.94
CA ALA A 535 3.40 1.71 -40.44
C ALA A 535 3.31 2.70 -39.26
N PRO A 536 3.63 3.99 -39.47
CA PRO A 536 3.66 4.96 -38.39
C PRO A 536 2.23 5.24 -37.93
N VAL A 537 1.89 4.80 -36.72
CA VAL A 537 0.65 5.15 -36.00
C VAL A 537 0.44 6.69 -35.92
N GLN A 538 1.49 7.48 -36.17
CA GLN A 538 1.42 8.93 -36.24
C GLN A 538 0.70 9.51 -37.47
N GLN A 539 0.66 8.82 -38.63
CA GLN A 539 0.01 9.40 -39.82
C GLN A 539 -1.53 9.24 -39.84
N THR A 540 -2.09 8.27 -39.10
CA THR A 540 -3.53 8.06 -39.05
C THR A 540 -4.24 8.93 -37.99
N LEU A 541 -3.49 9.55 -37.07
CA LEU A 541 -4.08 10.41 -36.03
C LEU A 541 -4.28 11.87 -36.48
N SER A 542 -3.57 12.35 -37.51
CA SER A 542 -3.70 13.73 -38.00
C SER A 542 -4.93 13.99 -38.86
N SER A 543 -5.63 12.94 -39.32
CA SER A 543 -6.88 13.06 -40.11
C SER A 543 -8.17 12.93 -39.28
N ILE A 544 -8.06 12.65 -37.97
CA ILE A 544 -9.22 12.57 -37.09
C ILE A 544 -9.66 13.99 -36.73
N LYS A 545 -10.59 14.56 -37.51
CA LYS A 545 -11.34 15.75 -37.09
C LYS A 545 -11.89 15.50 -35.68
N PRO A 546 -11.69 16.42 -34.70
CA PRO A 546 -12.20 16.25 -33.36
C PRO A 546 -13.73 16.25 -33.40
N ARG A 547 -14.32 15.06 -33.52
CA ARG A 547 -15.73 14.86 -33.21
C ARG A 547 -15.87 15.24 -31.74
N ARG A 548 -16.73 16.22 -31.44
CA ARG A 548 -17.21 16.48 -30.08
C ARG A 548 -17.88 15.19 -29.57
N THR A 549 -17.08 14.30 -29.01
CA THR A 549 -17.55 13.08 -28.39
C THR A 549 -18.24 13.51 -27.10
N ARG A 550 -19.57 13.41 -27.09
CA ARG A 550 -20.34 13.53 -25.85
C ARG A 550 -19.72 12.56 -24.86
N ILE A 551 -19.32 13.06 -23.68
CA ILE A 551 -18.81 12.24 -22.59
C ILE A 551 -19.87 11.14 -22.35
N PRO A 552 -19.52 9.85 -22.47
CA PRO A 552 -20.47 8.77 -22.24
C PRO A 552 -21.08 8.92 -20.85
N ARG A 553 -22.40 8.77 -20.72
CA ARG A 553 -23.09 8.82 -19.41
C ARG A 553 -22.47 7.86 -18.39
N ALA A 554 -21.90 6.75 -18.85
CA ALA A 554 -21.17 5.79 -18.03
C ALA A 554 -19.88 6.36 -17.40
N THR A 555 -19.15 7.21 -18.12
CA THR A 555 -17.95 7.90 -17.57
C THR A 555 -18.35 8.89 -16.50
N LEU A 556 -19.42 9.64 -16.73
CA LEU A 556 -20.01 10.54 -15.72
C LEU A 556 -20.47 9.78 -14.48
N LEU A 557 -21.16 8.64 -14.65
CA LEU A 557 -21.58 7.78 -13.54
C LEU A 557 -20.38 7.20 -12.77
N GLY A 558 -19.33 6.79 -13.48
CA GLY A 558 -18.09 6.30 -12.86
C GLY A 558 -17.38 7.38 -12.04
N VAL A 559 -17.25 8.60 -12.57
CA VAL A 559 -16.71 9.76 -11.84
C VAL A 559 -17.57 10.08 -10.62
N LEU A 560 -18.90 10.05 -10.76
CA LEU A 560 -19.82 10.34 -9.67
C LEU A 560 -19.73 9.27 -8.56
N LEU A 561 -19.60 7.99 -8.91
CA LEU A 561 -19.35 6.89 -7.96
C LEU A 561 -17.99 7.03 -7.26
N LEU A 562 -16.94 7.42 -7.98
CA LEU A 562 -15.62 7.66 -7.39
C LEU A 562 -15.67 8.83 -6.40
N LEU A 563 -16.32 9.93 -6.77
CA LEU A 563 -16.52 11.08 -5.90
C LEU A 563 -17.40 10.71 -4.69
N ALA A 564 -18.47 9.95 -4.90
CA ALA A 564 -19.31 9.46 -3.81
C ALA A 564 -18.54 8.55 -2.84
N ALA A 565 -17.67 7.66 -3.35
CA ALA A 565 -16.81 6.83 -2.52
C ALA A 565 -15.75 7.65 -1.76
N LEU A 566 -15.16 8.67 -2.40
CA LEU A 566 -14.21 9.59 -1.76
C LEU A 566 -14.88 10.41 -0.65
N VAL A 567 -16.11 10.87 -0.89
CA VAL A 567 -16.92 11.61 0.08
C VAL A 567 -17.48 10.69 1.17
N SER A 568 -17.70 9.40 0.89
CA SER A 568 -18.21 8.47 1.89
C SER A 568 -17.16 8.08 2.93
N ILE A 569 -15.85 8.13 2.62
CA ILE A 569 -14.78 7.84 3.60
C ILE A 569 -14.93 8.65 4.90
N PRO A 570 -15.01 10.00 4.88
CA PRO A 570 -15.21 10.78 6.11
C PRO A 570 -16.61 10.65 6.70
N LEU A 571 -17.61 10.22 5.91
CA LEU A 571 -18.99 10.04 6.38
C LEU A 571 -19.25 8.65 6.98
N THR A 572 -18.42 7.65 6.68
CA THR A 572 -18.59 6.27 7.18
C THR A 572 -18.55 6.21 8.71
N PRO A 573 -17.64 6.94 9.41
CA PRO A 573 -17.69 7.03 10.87
C PRO A 573 -18.99 7.66 11.42
N LEU A 574 -19.58 8.61 10.70
CA LEU A 574 -20.83 9.28 11.07
C LEU A 574 -22.05 8.35 10.92
N PHE A 575 -22.07 7.51 9.88
CA PHE A 575 -23.18 6.56 9.64
C PHE A 575 -23.03 5.23 10.35
N MET A 576 -21.80 4.80 10.68
CA MET A 576 -21.59 3.58 11.46
C MET A 576 -22.06 3.70 12.90
N GLY A 577 -22.39 4.92 13.35
CA GLY A 577 -22.79 5.20 14.72
C GLY A 577 -21.70 4.73 15.65
N ILE A 578 -20.72 5.60 15.96
CA ILE A 578 -19.95 5.37 17.18
C ILE A 578 -21.01 5.27 18.28
N PRO A 579 -21.24 4.10 18.89
CA PRO A 579 -22.30 3.99 19.86
C PRO A 579 -21.87 4.85 21.05
N ASP A 580 -22.54 5.99 21.23
CA ASP A 580 -22.43 6.82 22.43
C ASP A 580 -22.90 6.06 23.68
N THR A 581 -23.58 4.93 23.48
CA THR A 581 -23.94 4.00 24.54
C THR A 581 -22.81 3.01 24.79
N VAL A 582 -22.12 3.28 25.89
CA VAL A 582 -21.25 2.39 26.65
C VAL A 582 -21.89 1.00 26.73
N THR A 583 -21.45 0.09 25.88
CA THR A 583 -21.86 -1.32 25.97
C THR A 583 -21.41 -1.85 27.32
N ALA A 584 -22.36 -2.43 28.08
CA ALA A 584 -22.10 -3.06 29.37
C ALA A 584 -20.83 -3.91 29.31
N GLN A 585 -19.83 -3.58 30.11
CA GLN A 585 -18.56 -4.31 30.14
C GLN A 585 -18.82 -5.74 30.60
N SER A 586 -18.54 -6.72 29.74
CA SER A 586 -18.76 -8.13 30.05
C SER A 586 -17.77 -8.64 31.09
N LEU A 587 -18.27 -9.30 32.13
CA LEU A 587 -17.45 -10.04 33.10
C LEU A 587 -16.90 -11.33 32.45
N MET A 588 -15.58 -11.50 32.47
CA MET A 588 -14.91 -12.72 32.00
C MET A 588 -14.66 -13.67 33.17
N GLN A 589 -15.16 -14.90 33.15
CA GLN A 589 -14.92 -15.83 34.26
C GLN A 589 -13.44 -16.22 34.43
N THR A 590 -12.67 -16.29 33.35
CA THR A 590 -11.24 -16.61 33.38
C THR A 590 -10.46 -15.71 32.45
N LEU A 591 -9.23 -15.36 32.85
CA LEU A 591 -8.35 -14.52 32.07
C LEU A 591 -7.70 -15.37 30.95
N PRO A 592 -7.89 -15.05 29.66
CA PRO A 592 -7.27 -15.81 28.58
C PRO A 592 -5.73 -15.82 28.72
N GLU A 593 -5.08 -16.93 28.34
CA GLU A 593 -3.61 -17.08 28.48
C GLU A 593 -2.77 -15.99 27.78
N ARG A 594 -3.37 -15.24 26.85
CA ARG A 594 -2.71 -14.20 26.05
C ARG A 594 -3.36 -12.82 26.24
N ALA A 595 -4.18 -12.66 27.27
CA ALA A 595 -4.77 -11.38 27.59
C ALA A 595 -3.70 -10.50 28.25
N ASP A 596 -3.47 -9.30 27.72
CA ASP A 596 -2.61 -8.30 28.35
C ASP A 596 -3.48 -7.13 28.84
N GLY A 597 -3.05 -6.44 29.90
CA GLY A 597 -3.74 -5.31 30.52
C GLY A 597 -4.05 -5.50 32.00
N ALA A 598 -4.83 -4.57 32.55
CA ALA A 598 -5.34 -4.63 33.92
C ALA A 598 -6.82 -5.01 33.93
N TYR A 599 -7.22 -5.79 34.91
CA TYR A 599 -8.54 -6.37 35.03
C TYR A 599 -9.00 -6.26 36.48
N LEU A 600 -10.24 -5.85 36.73
CA LEU A 600 -10.84 -5.88 38.05
C LEU A 600 -11.42 -7.28 38.30
N ALA A 601 -10.97 -7.94 39.37
CA ALA A 601 -11.60 -9.15 39.86
C ALA A 601 -12.81 -8.76 40.72
N LEU A 602 -13.99 -9.15 40.26
CA LEU A 602 -15.27 -8.79 40.85
C LEU A 602 -16.01 -10.05 41.33
N ALA A 603 -16.66 -9.96 42.49
CA ALA A 603 -17.55 -10.99 43.03
C ALA A 603 -18.72 -10.32 43.76
N ASN A 604 -19.92 -10.35 43.17
CA ASN A 604 -21.14 -9.75 43.75
C ASN A 604 -22.02 -10.76 44.51
N GLY A 605 -21.51 -11.98 44.74
CA GLY A 605 -22.24 -13.07 45.40
C GLY A 605 -22.99 -13.99 44.43
N GLU A 606 -23.42 -13.48 43.27
CA GLU A 606 -24.10 -14.27 42.22
C GLU A 606 -23.18 -14.56 41.04
N ASP A 607 -22.34 -13.60 40.66
CA ASP A 607 -21.39 -13.62 39.57
C ASP A 607 -19.97 -13.33 40.07
N GLU A 608 -19.01 -14.16 39.67
CA GLU A 608 -17.57 -13.91 39.82
C GLU A 608 -16.92 -13.80 38.44
N GLY A 609 -16.10 -12.76 38.24
CA GLY A 609 -15.45 -12.55 36.96
C GLY A 609 -14.42 -11.42 36.96
N LEU A 610 -13.87 -11.18 35.77
CA LEU A 610 -12.79 -10.26 35.48
C LEU A 610 -13.31 -9.22 34.49
N MET A 611 -13.31 -7.95 34.89
CA MET A 611 -13.69 -6.82 34.04
C MET A 611 -12.42 -6.12 33.56
N LYS A 612 -12.23 -6.03 32.23
CA LYS A 612 -11.04 -5.38 31.67
C LYS A 612 -11.10 -3.88 31.89
N LEU A 613 -10.05 -3.31 32.48
CA LEU A 613 -9.90 -1.85 32.58
C LEU A 613 -9.52 -1.27 31.22
N LEU A 614 -10.15 -0.15 30.87
CA LEU A 614 -9.77 0.61 29.68
C LEU A 614 -8.45 1.33 29.96
N PRO A 615 -7.39 1.07 29.18
CA PRO A 615 -6.14 1.80 29.35
C PRO A 615 -6.29 3.21 28.76
N TRP A 616 -6.09 4.22 29.59
CA TRP A 616 -6.00 5.62 29.15
C TRP A 616 -4.54 6.01 29.01
N SER A 617 -4.16 6.43 27.80
CA SER A 617 -2.78 6.81 27.47
C SER A 617 -2.50 8.30 27.72
N PHE A 618 -3.49 9.06 28.17
CA PHE A 618 -3.41 10.50 28.48
C PHE A 618 -4.04 10.77 29.84
N ALA A 619 -3.52 11.77 30.56
CA ALA A 619 -4.21 12.29 31.74
C ALA A 619 -5.57 12.83 31.30
N LEU A 620 -6.64 12.36 31.95
CA LEU A 620 -8.00 12.83 31.71
C LEU A 620 -8.29 13.95 32.70
N ASP A 621 -8.72 15.10 32.18
CA ASP A 621 -9.18 16.21 33.03
C ASP A 621 -10.54 15.88 33.67
N GLU A 622 -11.36 15.06 32.99
CA GLU A 622 -12.63 14.53 33.50
C GLU A 622 -12.78 13.05 33.12
N PHE A 623 -13.31 12.22 34.04
CA PHE A 623 -13.64 10.83 33.73
C PHE A 623 -14.79 10.81 32.72
N PRO A 624 -14.72 9.97 31.67
CA PRO A 624 -15.85 9.82 30.79
C PRO A 624 -17.03 9.23 31.58
N ASP A 625 -18.25 9.66 31.27
CA ASP A 625 -19.50 9.10 31.81
C ASP A 625 -19.61 7.57 31.60
N SER A 626 -18.72 7.01 30.79
CA SER A 626 -18.57 5.59 30.47
C SER A 626 -17.69 4.77 31.41
N ALA A 627 -17.12 5.37 32.45
CA ALA A 627 -16.38 4.62 33.46
C ALA A 627 -17.31 3.63 34.19
N PRO A 628 -16.87 2.38 34.44
CA PRO A 628 -17.70 1.40 35.11
C PRO A 628 -17.99 1.82 36.56
N LEU A 629 -19.27 1.96 36.91
CA LEU A 629 -19.72 2.14 38.29
C LEU A 629 -19.80 0.78 38.97
N LEU A 630 -19.00 0.59 40.01
CA LEU A 630 -18.85 -0.69 40.70
C LEU A 630 -19.08 -0.51 42.20
N ASN A 631 -19.75 -1.48 42.83
CA ASN A 631 -19.80 -1.54 44.29
C ASN A 631 -18.39 -1.92 44.81
N PRO A 632 -17.75 -1.09 45.65
CA PRO A 632 -16.42 -1.38 46.20
C PRO A 632 -16.34 -2.73 46.92
N GLU A 633 -17.44 -3.19 47.54
CA GLU A 633 -17.51 -4.47 48.24
C GLU A 633 -17.34 -5.67 47.31
N HIS A 634 -17.64 -5.51 46.03
CA HIS A 634 -17.49 -6.55 45.03
C HIS A 634 -16.06 -6.67 44.52
N LEU A 635 -15.18 -5.69 44.77
CA LEU A 635 -13.81 -5.70 44.28
C LEU A 635 -12.93 -6.64 45.12
N ARG A 636 -12.49 -7.75 44.52
CA ARG A 636 -11.56 -8.72 45.13
C ARG A 636 -10.09 -8.38 44.89
N GLY A 637 -9.80 -7.60 43.85
CA GLY A 637 -8.45 -7.14 43.52
C GLY A 637 -8.33 -6.67 42.07
N ILE A 638 -7.14 -6.23 41.70
CA ILE A 638 -6.77 -5.78 40.37
C ILE A 638 -5.73 -6.75 39.82
N ARG A 639 -6.11 -7.51 38.80
CA ARG A 639 -5.27 -8.51 38.15
C ARG A 639 -4.59 -7.87 36.95
N ILE A 640 -3.27 -7.81 36.96
CA ILE A 640 -2.46 -7.26 35.87
C ILE A 640 -1.77 -8.41 35.16
N ARG A 641 -1.94 -8.49 33.85
CA ARG A 641 -1.21 -9.42 33.00
C ARG A 641 -0.47 -8.66 31.92
N GLN A 642 0.83 -8.84 31.84
CA GLN A 642 1.62 -8.24 30.77
C GLN A 642 2.90 -9.04 30.51
N LYS A 643 3.46 -8.88 29.31
CA LYS A 643 4.75 -9.46 28.94
C LYS A 643 5.88 -8.70 29.62
N GLY A 644 6.41 -9.25 30.73
CA GLY A 644 7.49 -8.65 31.50
C GLY A 644 6.96 -7.66 32.54
N LEU A 645 6.38 -8.20 33.62
CA LEU A 645 5.97 -7.37 34.76
C LEU A 645 7.18 -6.66 35.39
N ASP A 646 7.02 -5.36 35.64
CA ASP A 646 7.85 -4.58 36.56
C ASP A 646 7.65 -5.03 38.02
N GLU A 647 8.49 -4.49 38.91
CA GLU A 647 8.35 -4.61 40.35
C GLU A 647 6.96 -4.15 40.82
N ALA A 648 6.37 -4.90 41.75
CA ALA A 648 5.00 -4.67 42.21
C ALA A 648 4.75 -3.27 42.80
N GLU A 649 5.80 -2.62 43.30
CA GLU A 649 5.77 -1.28 43.91
C GLU A 649 5.50 -0.16 42.89
N ARG A 650 5.72 -0.43 41.59
CA ARG A 650 5.44 0.51 40.51
C ARG A 650 3.97 0.59 40.12
N TYR A 651 3.15 -0.35 40.60
CA TYR A 651 1.72 -0.34 40.35
C TYR A 651 1.03 0.36 41.51
N GLN A 652 0.52 1.56 41.25
CA GLN A 652 -0.03 2.43 42.28
C GLN A 652 -1.49 2.72 41.97
N LEU A 653 -2.35 2.51 42.97
CA LEU A 653 -3.75 2.91 42.91
C LEU A 653 -3.88 4.26 43.62
N PHE A 654 -4.47 5.25 42.97
CA PHE A 654 -4.70 6.56 43.54
C PHE A 654 -6.20 6.81 43.72
N GLN A 655 -6.57 7.39 44.86
CA GLN A 655 -7.89 8.01 45.01
C GLN A 655 -7.82 9.43 44.45
N MET A 656 -8.59 9.71 43.41
CA MET A 656 -8.42 10.92 42.61
C MET A 656 -8.80 12.19 43.38
N GLU A 657 -9.82 12.15 44.22
CA GLU A 657 -10.29 13.31 44.98
C GLU A 657 -9.24 13.83 45.98
N THR A 658 -8.37 12.94 46.46
CA THR A 658 -7.36 13.28 47.46
C THR A 658 -5.93 13.21 46.91
N ALA A 659 -5.76 12.70 45.68
CA ALA A 659 -4.49 12.29 45.10
C ALA A 659 -3.65 11.38 46.01
N LYS A 660 -4.26 10.70 46.98
CA LYS A 660 -3.54 9.83 47.92
C LYS A 660 -3.41 8.42 47.33
N PRO A 661 -2.21 7.81 47.43
CA PRO A 661 -2.03 6.41 47.06
C PRO A 661 -2.80 5.52 48.03
N VAL A 662 -3.50 4.53 47.49
CA VAL A 662 -4.14 3.45 48.23
C VAL A 662 -3.12 2.33 48.42
N PRO A 663 -2.83 1.91 49.66
CA PRO A 663 -1.88 0.85 49.91
C PRO A 663 -2.38 -0.50 49.35
N LEU A 664 -1.59 -1.09 48.45
CA LEU A 664 -1.85 -2.38 47.81
C LEU A 664 -0.91 -3.46 48.36
N THR A 665 -1.43 -4.67 48.52
CA THR A 665 -0.64 -5.89 48.64
C THR A 665 -0.57 -6.57 47.29
N ALA A 666 0.62 -7.02 46.90
CA ALA A 666 0.84 -7.66 45.62
C ALA A 666 1.12 -9.15 45.79
N GLN A 667 0.42 -9.97 45.02
CA GLN A 667 0.64 -11.40 44.94
C GLN A 667 1.04 -11.75 43.50
N VAL A 668 2.26 -12.26 43.32
CA VAL A 668 2.71 -12.77 42.02
C VAL A 668 2.00 -14.09 41.76
N LEU A 669 1.04 -14.10 40.83
CA LEU A 669 0.33 -15.31 40.43
C LEU A 669 1.13 -16.11 39.40
N SER A 670 1.86 -15.41 38.52
CA SER A 670 2.74 -16.02 37.53
C SER A 670 3.98 -15.14 37.33
N PHE A 671 5.18 -15.73 37.49
CA PHE A 671 6.44 -15.01 37.40
C PHE A 671 6.54 -14.21 36.08
N GLN A 672 6.77 -12.89 36.21
CA GLN A 672 6.88 -11.92 35.11
C GLN A 672 5.68 -11.83 34.16
N ARG A 673 4.56 -12.47 34.48
CA ARG A 673 3.37 -12.51 33.62
C ARG A 673 2.12 -12.02 34.29
N GLU A 674 1.90 -12.35 35.56
CA GLU A 674 0.63 -12.06 36.23
C GLU A 674 0.78 -11.64 37.69
N LEU A 675 0.16 -10.51 38.02
CA LEU A 675 0.17 -9.88 39.34
C LEU A 675 -1.27 -9.68 39.81
N LEU A 676 -1.56 -9.98 41.07
CA LEU A 676 -2.82 -9.65 41.72
C LEU A 676 -2.55 -8.60 42.80
N LEU A 677 -3.13 -7.43 42.64
CA LEU A 677 -3.05 -6.31 43.57
C LEU A 677 -4.32 -6.24 44.40
N LYS A 678 -4.21 -6.24 45.73
CA LYS A 678 -5.36 -6.14 46.64
C LYS A 678 -5.22 -4.90 47.51
N PRO A 679 -6.21 -4.00 47.55
CA PRO A 679 -6.27 -2.96 48.56
C PRO A 679 -6.15 -3.56 49.96
N THR A 680 -5.25 -3.01 50.77
CA THR A 680 -5.09 -3.44 52.18
C THR A 680 -6.22 -2.95 53.07
N ILE A 681 -6.95 -1.93 52.61
CA ILE A 681 -8.09 -1.32 53.27
C ILE A 681 -9.26 -1.32 52.26
N PRO A 682 -10.51 -1.56 52.70
CA PRO A 682 -11.68 -1.43 51.84
C PRO A 682 -11.72 -0.07 51.13
N LEU A 683 -11.96 -0.08 49.81
CA LEU A 683 -12.08 1.15 49.04
C LEU A 683 -13.35 1.90 49.46
N GLN A 684 -13.23 3.20 49.67
CA GLN A 684 -14.37 4.07 49.90
C GLN A 684 -15.04 4.41 48.57
N PRO A 685 -16.30 4.85 48.54
CA PRO A 685 -16.90 5.40 47.33
C PRO A 685 -16.08 6.57 46.79
N GLY A 686 -15.72 6.55 45.50
CA GLY A 686 -14.91 7.60 44.85
C GLY A 686 -14.31 7.14 43.53
N ASN A 687 -13.56 8.04 42.88
CA ASN A 687 -12.86 7.74 41.63
C ASN A 687 -11.44 7.26 41.89
N TYR A 688 -11.05 6.20 41.19
CA TYR A 688 -9.75 5.58 41.35
C TYR A 688 -9.02 5.47 40.01
N LEU A 689 -7.71 5.73 40.05
CA LEU A 689 -6.82 5.57 38.91
C LEU A 689 -5.74 4.55 39.27
N ILE A 690 -5.58 3.52 38.45
CA ILE A 690 -4.40 2.66 38.52
C ILE A 690 -3.33 3.16 37.56
N SER A 691 -2.20 3.59 38.12
CA SER A 691 -0.97 3.84 37.38
C SER A 691 -0.22 2.52 37.25
N MET A 692 0.13 2.13 36.03
CA MET A 692 0.94 0.96 35.74
C MET A 692 1.99 1.28 34.68
N PRO A 693 3.22 0.76 34.82
CA PRO A 693 4.24 0.91 33.79
C PRO A 693 3.78 0.18 32.51
N THR A 694 4.01 0.80 31.35
CA THR A 694 3.64 0.20 30.06
C THR A 694 4.65 -0.87 29.66
N GLY A 695 4.19 -2.10 29.43
CA GLY A 695 5.03 -3.19 28.93
C GLY A 695 5.70 -2.85 27.59
N GLY A 696 7.01 -2.57 27.64
CA GLY A 696 7.84 -2.29 26.47
C GLY A 696 9.32 -2.15 26.85
N MET A 697 10.22 -2.63 25.99
CA MET A 697 11.68 -2.74 26.20
C MET A 697 12.42 -1.43 26.57
N PHE A 698 11.73 -0.30 26.67
CA PHE A 698 12.29 1.03 26.92
C PHE A 698 11.41 1.94 27.82
N ALA A 699 10.42 1.40 28.54
CA ALA A 699 9.54 2.23 29.37
C ALA A 699 10.16 2.48 30.75
N GLY A 700 11.02 3.49 30.84
CA GLY A 700 11.24 4.22 32.08
C GLY A 700 10.22 5.33 32.19
N ARG A 701 8.99 5.03 32.61
CA ARG A 701 8.05 5.94 33.28
C ARG A 701 7.10 5.12 34.14
#